data_AF-A0A9J6ENX2-F1
#
_entry.id   AF-A0A9J6ENX2-F1
#
_cell.length_a   1.000
_cell.length_b   1.000
_cell.length_c   1.000
_cell.angle_alpha   90.00
_cell.angle_beta   90.00
_cell.angle_gamma   90.00
#
_symmetry.space_group_name_H-M   'P 1'
#
loop_
_entity.id
_entity.type
_entity.pdbx_description
1 polymer ?
#
loop_
_entity_poly.entity_id
_entity_poly.type
_entity_poly.pdbx_seq_one_letter_code
_entity_poly.pdbx_strand_id
1 'polypeptide(L)'
;MHSTLIQVTRSYHYAYDTVSNAVGDVYENVVYHPHVQYVSQVTNNAIRKIREVSDRLGLHDAAVAVIDMGAKQIQNSIVEGFTDAIREYSNLRSGLRYEFAPKRGLILAELRLPAQKESLAQAFDVSSYPEFDHLVAAKDRFYDLGTNSFWDAFYQYSLATDPQAWVPPFKARALVAGSQHYRTFDGFHFEFAGECSYLLAKDFLNDNFAVVINYARDGQRVTKKSITVITDGGRFDISTDYKVTKAGNKIELPVQERGTTIYRSGHVITVENDNGLKISCNLAYDQCVTEVTGAYFGKTGGLLGTYDYEDKLDLMTPDRKIVQDTTAFASEWEVGQGRCRNQRNLAQSAVTEPKATAFCSKYFEKEESPLRSCFKMVDPKPYMKMCLHDMNAAIYSDDMESHVCLSAAAYREECREFGISLDMPRICVRCAKPDGAEMLAGDIATVTDQDSAAPTADVVFVVERKLCNKNVIPNLIRLAQGIEERYAARGFLDTRYAVVGFGGDGFYERPHVVTADGQIFSSIRALVSAFGSLTIGDGESDPLAAVAYAGQLPIRMASAQTMILVKCTTCKPNDDSSMYADIYRMLIDRGVHLHILDDDDFNVRTASKPSKSKRIFGVDHRLAFTVKDVKDMLGDAELHSQIRLPKDFCVPLALESNGTLFSSMKMFEKRNLNKKFLDVMSRRVAMSSAPDCQICECVSLDDGVGQSLCSRCVSPTLGPVRSPDFSPSMYEESVERKTYKRPKTKKLRAQNLK
;
A
#
# COMPACT_ATOMS: atom_id res chain seq x y z
N MET A 1 78.06 2.54 -12.09
CA MET A 1 76.98 3.23 -11.33
C MET A 1 76.28 4.33 -12.13
N HIS A 2 76.98 5.17 -12.93
CA HIS A 2 76.29 6.20 -13.72
C HIS A 2 75.42 5.71 -14.89
N SER A 3 75.77 4.62 -15.58
CA SER A 3 74.93 4.10 -16.70
C SER A 3 73.64 3.43 -16.22
N THR A 4 73.67 2.77 -15.06
CA THR A 4 72.52 2.09 -14.46
C THR A 4 71.50 3.08 -13.88
N LEU A 5 71.97 4.18 -13.28
CA LEU A 5 71.11 5.25 -12.78
C LEU A 5 70.39 6.00 -13.93
N ILE A 6 71.08 6.23 -15.05
CA ILE A 6 70.50 6.87 -16.24
C ILE A 6 69.45 5.97 -16.92
N GLN A 7 69.65 4.64 -16.95
CA GLN A 7 68.67 3.70 -17.48
C GLN A 7 67.43 3.57 -16.59
N VAL A 8 67.59 3.51 -15.26
CA VAL A 8 66.46 3.45 -14.32
C VAL A 8 65.64 4.74 -14.37
N THR A 9 66.31 5.91 -14.44
CA THR A 9 65.62 7.20 -14.51
C THR A 9 64.89 7.40 -15.85
N ARG A 10 65.47 6.95 -16.98
CA ARG A 10 64.78 6.97 -18.29
C ARG A 10 63.58 6.02 -18.34
N SER A 11 63.68 4.82 -17.76
CA SER A 11 62.56 3.88 -17.70
C SER A 11 61.44 4.36 -16.76
N TYR A 12 61.78 5.02 -15.66
CA TYR A 12 60.79 5.64 -14.77
C TYR A 12 60.11 6.85 -15.40
N HIS A 13 60.85 7.69 -16.13
CA HIS A 13 60.29 8.87 -16.80
C HIS A 13 59.42 8.47 -18.01
N TYR A 14 59.85 7.46 -18.78
CA TYR A 14 59.04 6.89 -19.87
C TYR A 14 57.77 6.19 -19.35
N ALA A 15 57.84 5.47 -18.23
CA ALA A 15 56.67 4.88 -17.59
C ALA A 15 55.73 5.96 -17.00
N TYR A 16 56.27 7.01 -16.39
CA TYR A 16 55.49 8.12 -15.85
C TYR A 16 54.78 8.91 -16.96
N ASP A 17 55.46 9.24 -18.06
CA ASP A 17 54.83 9.93 -19.20
C ASP A 17 53.80 9.05 -19.91
N THR A 18 54.07 7.74 -20.07
CA THR A 18 53.11 6.81 -20.70
C THR A 18 51.86 6.62 -19.84
N VAL A 19 52.01 6.55 -18.51
CA VAL A 19 50.87 6.43 -17.57
C VAL A 19 50.13 7.76 -17.43
N SER A 20 50.84 8.89 -17.36
CA SER A 20 50.24 10.23 -17.29
C SER A 20 49.44 10.55 -18.56
N ASN A 21 49.97 10.19 -19.73
CA ASN A 21 49.26 10.38 -21.00
C ASN A 21 48.08 9.41 -21.14
N ALA A 22 48.20 8.15 -20.69
CA ALA A 22 47.09 7.21 -20.69
C ALA A 22 45.95 7.60 -19.71
N VAL A 23 46.30 8.16 -18.55
CA VAL A 23 45.33 8.70 -17.59
C VAL A 23 44.69 9.99 -18.11
N GLY A 24 45.46 10.85 -18.77
CA GLY A 24 44.96 12.02 -19.50
C GLY A 24 43.96 11.65 -20.60
N ASP A 25 44.29 10.65 -21.42
CA ASP A 25 43.41 10.14 -22.48
C ASP A 25 42.13 9.51 -21.92
N VAL A 26 42.21 8.78 -20.80
CA VAL A 26 41.01 8.22 -20.14
C VAL A 26 40.14 9.32 -19.54
N TYR A 27 40.74 10.34 -18.92
CA TYR A 27 40.03 11.50 -18.39
C TYR A 27 39.32 12.28 -19.51
N GLU A 28 40.01 12.55 -20.63
CA GLU A 28 39.41 13.21 -21.78
C GLU A 28 38.30 12.35 -22.43
N ASN A 29 38.51 11.04 -22.61
CA ASN A 29 37.49 10.17 -23.19
C ASN A 29 36.22 10.03 -22.33
N VAL A 30 36.34 10.16 -21.00
CA VAL A 30 35.19 10.14 -20.08
C VAL A 30 34.49 11.50 -20.01
N VAL A 31 35.24 12.60 -19.92
CA VAL A 31 34.69 13.97 -19.85
C VAL A 31 34.04 14.39 -21.17
N TYR A 32 34.61 13.97 -22.30
CA TYR A 32 34.06 14.21 -23.64
C TYR A 32 33.15 13.08 -24.14
N HIS A 33 32.84 12.09 -23.30
CA HIS A 33 31.91 11.02 -23.66
C HIS A 33 30.53 11.60 -23.99
N PRO A 34 29.86 11.18 -25.10
CA PRO A 34 28.62 11.79 -25.57
C PRO A 34 27.51 11.83 -24.51
N HIS A 35 27.42 10.81 -23.65
CA HIS A 35 26.42 10.76 -22.58
C HIS A 35 26.75 11.68 -21.40
N VAL A 36 28.03 11.88 -21.07
CA VAL A 36 28.48 12.80 -20.00
C VAL A 36 28.32 14.24 -20.46
N GLN A 37 28.68 14.53 -21.72
CA GLN A 37 28.40 15.81 -22.37
C GLN A 37 26.90 16.09 -22.49
N TYR A 38 26.09 15.08 -22.81
CA TYR A 38 24.63 15.21 -22.86
C TYR A 38 24.04 15.54 -21.49
N VAL A 39 24.45 14.84 -20.43
CA VAL A 39 24.00 15.13 -19.06
C VAL A 39 24.44 16.54 -18.64
N SER A 40 25.68 16.93 -18.92
CA SER A 40 26.17 18.29 -18.69
C SER A 40 25.34 19.34 -19.45
N GLN A 41 25.03 19.10 -20.72
CA GLN A 41 24.21 19.99 -21.54
C GLN A 41 22.76 20.09 -21.06
N VAL A 42 22.14 18.97 -20.67
CA VAL A 42 20.77 18.94 -20.12
C VAL A 42 20.74 19.72 -18.80
N THR A 43 21.74 19.53 -17.94
CA THR A 43 21.87 20.23 -16.66
C THR A 43 22.05 21.74 -16.88
N ASN A 44 22.94 22.14 -17.80
CA ASN A 44 23.14 23.54 -18.16
C ASN A 44 21.89 24.18 -18.81
N ASN A 45 21.15 23.43 -19.61
CA ASN A 45 19.89 23.89 -20.20
C ASN A 45 18.78 24.04 -19.16
N ALA A 46 18.70 23.15 -18.18
CA ALA A 46 17.78 23.26 -17.05
C ALA A 46 18.10 24.50 -16.21
N ILE A 47 19.38 24.70 -15.85
CA ILE A 47 19.86 25.89 -15.11
C ILE A 47 19.51 27.18 -15.85
N ARG A 48 19.70 27.22 -17.17
CA ARG A 48 19.36 28.40 -17.99
C ARG A 48 17.86 28.70 -17.99
N LYS A 49 16.99 27.69 -18.15
CA LYS A 49 15.53 27.88 -18.10
C LYS A 49 15.06 28.32 -16.71
N ILE A 50 15.69 27.80 -15.66
CA ILE A 50 15.41 28.19 -14.28
C ILE A 50 15.79 29.65 -14.04
N ARG A 51 16.93 30.13 -14.59
CA ARG A 51 17.30 31.55 -14.57
C ARG A 51 16.29 32.43 -15.29
N GLU A 52 15.83 32.04 -16.49
CA GLU A 52 14.81 32.78 -17.24
C GLU A 52 13.47 32.88 -16.48
N VAL A 53 13.10 31.85 -15.73
CA VAL A 53 11.90 31.85 -14.87
C VAL A 53 12.12 32.73 -13.63
N SER A 54 13.30 32.67 -13.01
CA SER A 54 13.67 33.50 -11.86
C SER A 54 13.66 35.00 -12.21
N ASP A 55 14.21 35.37 -13.37
CA ASP A 55 14.25 36.75 -13.87
C ASP A 55 12.83 37.28 -14.18
N ARG A 56 11.92 36.42 -14.65
CA ARG A 56 10.51 36.77 -14.88
C ARG A 56 9.71 36.95 -13.60
N LEU A 57 10.14 36.33 -12.50
CA LEU A 57 9.45 36.37 -11.20
C LEU A 57 10.03 37.42 -10.24
N GLY A 58 11.12 38.10 -10.60
CA GLY A 58 11.65 39.25 -9.83
C GLY A 58 12.27 38.89 -8.47
N LEU A 59 12.74 37.65 -8.30
CA LEU A 59 13.32 37.15 -7.04
C LEU A 59 14.80 37.59 -6.94
N HIS A 60 15.08 38.67 -6.19
CA HIS A 60 16.44 39.22 -6.04
C HIS A 60 17.37 38.37 -5.13
N ASP A 61 18.59 38.18 -5.64
CA ASP A 61 19.93 37.89 -5.06
C ASP A 61 20.12 36.79 -4.00
N ALA A 62 19.16 36.47 -3.12
CA ALA A 62 19.32 35.43 -2.11
C ALA A 62 19.11 34.01 -2.67
N ALA A 63 18.10 33.84 -3.54
CA ALA A 63 17.82 32.55 -4.17
C ALA A 63 18.93 32.10 -5.13
N VAL A 64 19.55 33.05 -5.84
CA VAL A 64 20.64 32.79 -6.80
C VAL A 64 21.89 32.24 -6.11
N ALA A 65 22.23 32.75 -4.92
CA ALA A 65 23.39 32.29 -4.16
C ALA A 65 23.22 30.86 -3.61
N VAL A 66 22.01 30.53 -3.15
CA VAL A 66 21.67 29.18 -2.64
C VAL A 66 21.68 28.15 -3.77
N ILE A 67 21.16 28.51 -4.94
CA ILE A 67 21.17 27.65 -6.14
C ILE A 67 22.60 27.42 -6.65
N ASP A 68 23.45 28.45 -6.69
CA ASP A 68 24.86 28.31 -7.10
C ASP A 68 25.69 27.48 -6.11
N MET A 69 25.42 27.57 -4.80
CA MET A 69 26.04 26.70 -3.81
C MET A 69 25.60 25.24 -3.97
N GLY A 70 24.30 24.99 -4.12
CA GLY A 70 23.76 23.63 -4.30
C GLY A 70 24.30 22.94 -5.57
N ALA A 71 24.36 23.67 -6.68
CA ALA A 71 24.89 23.14 -7.94
C ALA A 71 26.38 22.81 -7.87
N LYS A 72 27.19 23.67 -7.23
CA LYS A 72 28.62 23.40 -6.99
C LYS A 72 28.84 22.21 -6.06
N GLN A 73 28.03 22.08 -5.02
CA GLN A 73 28.13 20.99 -4.05
C GLN A 73 27.89 19.63 -4.72
N ILE A 74 26.82 19.51 -5.51
CA ILE A 74 26.47 18.29 -6.25
C ILE A 74 27.57 17.92 -7.25
N GLN A 75 28.08 18.91 -7.99
CA GLN A 75 29.16 18.70 -8.94
C GLN A 75 30.43 18.20 -8.26
N ASN A 76 30.79 18.74 -7.10
CA ASN A 76 31.96 18.32 -6.33
C ASN A 76 31.79 16.92 -5.73
N SER A 77 30.63 16.60 -5.15
CA SER A 77 30.38 15.27 -4.55
C SER A 77 30.36 14.14 -5.58
N ILE A 78 29.90 14.38 -6.81
CA ILE A 78 29.97 13.40 -7.89
C ILE A 78 31.42 13.18 -8.32
N VAL A 79 32.21 14.24 -8.45
CA VAL A 79 33.63 14.16 -8.83
C VAL A 79 34.44 13.45 -7.74
N GLU A 80 34.19 13.74 -6.46
CA GLU A 80 34.86 13.09 -5.33
C GLU A 80 34.46 11.62 -5.18
N GLY A 81 33.16 11.29 -5.29
CA GLY A 81 32.69 9.90 -5.23
C GLY A 81 33.24 9.02 -6.36
N PHE A 82 33.39 9.56 -7.57
CA PHE A 82 34.05 8.84 -8.67
C PHE A 82 35.57 8.72 -8.45
N THR A 83 36.21 9.74 -7.88
CA THR A 83 37.65 9.72 -7.57
C THR A 83 37.97 8.68 -6.51
N ASP A 84 37.12 8.53 -5.49
CA ASP A 84 37.28 7.53 -4.44
C ASP A 84 36.95 6.12 -4.92
N ALA A 85 35.94 5.94 -5.77
CA ALA A 85 35.68 4.65 -6.42
C ALA A 85 36.86 4.17 -7.30
N ILE A 86 37.52 5.10 -8.02
CA ILE A 86 38.71 4.80 -8.83
C ILE A 86 39.92 4.51 -7.92
N ARG A 87 40.05 5.22 -6.80
CA ARG A 87 41.12 5.03 -5.82
C ARG A 87 40.99 3.67 -5.11
N GLU A 88 39.78 3.28 -4.74
CA GLU A 88 39.44 1.97 -4.16
C GLU A 88 39.68 0.82 -5.15
N TYR A 89 39.38 1.03 -6.44
CA TYR A 89 39.65 0.07 -7.50
C TYR A 89 41.16 -0.11 -7.79
N SER A 90 41.95 0.95 -7.60
CA SER A 90 43.41 0.96 -7.83
C SER A 90 44.22 0.19 -6.78
N ASN A 91 43.68 0.01 -5.58
CA ASN A 91 44.36 -0.65 -4.46
C ASN A 91 44.18 -2.18 -4.41
N LEU A 92 43.45 -2.78 -5.36
CA LEU A 92 43.06 -4.20 -5.30
C LEU A 92 43.76 -5.15 -6.29
N ARG A 93 44.86 -4.77 -6.95
CA ARG A 93 45.57 -5.73 -7.84
C ARG A 93 47.10 -5.70 -7.79
N SER A 94 47.64 -6.59 -6.97
CA SER A 94 48.76 -7.45 -7.37
C SER A 94 48.46 -8.91 -6.99
N GLY A 95 48.12 -9.74 -7.99
CA GLY A 95 48.39 -11.18 -7.93
C GLY A 95 47.28 -12.19 -7.62
N LEU A 96 46.02 -12.03 -8.08
CA LEU A 96 44.99 -13.09 -8.00
C LEU A 96 44.40 -13.42 -9.38
N ARG A 97 44.36 -14.72 -9.73
CA ARG A 97 43.69 -15.25 -10.94
C ARG A 97 42.27 -15.69 -10.57
N TYR A 98 41.29 -15.23 -11.34
CA TYR A 98 39.88 -15.60 -11.21
C TYR A 98 39.45 -16.40 -12.43
N GLU A 99 38.67 -17.45 -12.22
CA GLU A 99 37.95 -18.12 -13.30
C GLU A 99 36.44 -17.98 -13.06
N PHE A 100 35.74 -17.37 -14.01
CA PHE A 100 34.31 -17.08 -13.93
C PHE A 100 33.55 -18.01 -14.88
N ALA A 101 32.73 -18.91 -14.33
CA ALA A 101 31.92 -19.87 -15.09
C ALA A 101 30.41 -19.57 -14.93
N PRO A 102 29.85 -18.62 -15.71
CA PRO A 102 28.52 -18.06 -15.47
C PRO A 102 27.36 -19.06 -15.62
N LYS A 103 27.55 -20.20 -16.28
CA LYS A 103 26.50 -21.22 -16.40
C LYS A 103 26.29 -22.07 -15.13
N ARG A 104 27.17 -21.95 -14.13
CA ARG A 104 27.08 -22.74 -12.88
C ARG A 104 27.07 -21.89 -11.60
N GLY A 105 27.12 -20.56 -11.71
CA GLY A 105 26.94 -19.65 -10.58
C GLY A 105 27.99 -19.74 -9.47
N LEU A 106 29.23 -20.17 -9.77
CA LEU A 106 30.31 -20.26 -8.79
C LEU A 106 31.50 -19.37 -9.17
N ILE A 107 32.15 -18.82 -8.14
CA ILE A 107 33.41 -18.08 -8.20
C ILE A 107 34.39 -18.78 -7.25
N LEU A 108 35.55 -19.18 -7.76
CA LEU A 108 36.62 -19.82 -6.98
C LEU A 108 37.88 -18.93 -7.00
N ALA A 109 38.48 -18.75 -5.83
CA ALA A 109 39.72 -18.02 -5.64
C ALA A 109 40.70 -18.89 -4.84
N GLU A 110 41.94 -19.04 -5.33
CA GLU A 110 43.01 -19.79 -4.66
C GLU A 110 44.18 -18.86 -4.32
N LEU A 111 44.67 -18.92 -3.07
CA LEU A 111 45.77 -18.10 -2.55
C LEU A 111 46.83 -18.99 -1.90
N ARG A 112 48.11 -18.83 -2.26
CA ARG A 112 49.25 -19.48 -1.60
C ARG A 112 50.14 -18.44 -0.92
N LEU A 113 50.37 -18.60 0.38
CA LEU A 113 51.22 -17.69 1.18
C LEU A 113 52.62 -18.29 1.42
N PRO A 114 53.70 -17.48 1.42
CA PRO A 114 55.05 -17.95 1.69
C PRO A 114 55.51 -17.57 3.11
N ALA A 115 54.98 -18.21 4.16
CA ALA A 115 55.55 -18.07 5.51
C ALA A 115 55.15 -19.23 6.44
N GLN A 116 56.03 -19.56 7.39
CA GLN A 116 55.75 -20.51 8.47
C GLN A 116 55.09 -19.81 9.68
N LYS A 117 54.26 -20.58 10.39
CA LYS A 117 53.23 -20.13 11.34
C LYS A 117 53.73 -19.39 12.59
N GLU A 118 55.02 -19.50 12.93
CA GLU A 118 55.58 -18.96 14.18
C GLU A 118 55.95 -17.47 14.10
N SER A 119 56.17 -16.91 12.89
CA SER A 119 56.39 -15.47 12.71
C SER A 119 55.11 -14.64 12.67
N LEU A 120 53.93 -15.27 12.64
CA LEU A 120 52.65 -14.55 12.69
C LEU A 120 52.40 -13.95 14.08
N ALA A 121 52.74 -14.65 15.17
CA ALA A 121 52.36 -14.23 16.52
C ALA A 121 53.13 -12.99 17.02
N GLN A 122 54.37 -12.77 16.57
CA GLN A 122 55.14 -11.55 16.91
C GLN A 122 54.81 -10.35 16.02
N ALA A 123 54.15 -10.55 14.88
CA ALA A 123 53.74 -9.45 13.99
C ALA A 123 52.45 -8.74 14.44
N PHE A 124 51.78 -9.23 15.49
CA PHE A 124 50.48 -8.72 15.97
C PHE A 124 50.51 -8.07 17.37
N ASP A 125 51.68 -7.75 17.93
CA ASP A 125 51.72 -6.81 19.07
C ASP A 125 51.71 -5.37 18.55
N VAL A 126 50.49 -4.87 18.31
CA VAL A 126 50.24 -3.59 17.64
C VAL A 126 50.41 -2.40 18.58
N SER A 127 50.66 -2.64 19.88
CA SER A 127 50.73 -1.61 20.91
C SER A 127 52.05 -0.82 20.96
N SER A 128 53.09 -1.27 20.26
CA SER A 128 54.43 -0.67 20.27
C SER A 128 54.74 0.24 19.08
N TYR A 129 53.79 0.44 18.15
CA TYR A 129 54.00 1.20 16.91
C TYR A 129 53.51 2.65 17.07
N PRO A 130 54.35 3.68 16.79
CA PRO A 130 53.94 5.09 16.82
C PRO A 130 52.79 5.39 15.84
N GLU A 131 52.67 4.59 14.78
CA GLU A 131 51.56 4.68 13.83
C GLU A 131 50.22 4.24 14.43
N PHE A 132 50.21 3.40 15.48
CA PHE A 132 49.01 3.00 16.20
C PHE A 132 48.46 4.14 17.07
N ASP A 133 49.32 4.92 17.72
CA ASP A 133 48.92 6.16 18.42
C ASP A 133 48.39 7.21 17.42
N HIS A 134 48.96 7.27 16.23
CA HIS A 134 48.43 8.08 15.13
C HIS A 134 47.11 7.54 14.56
N LEU A 135 46.89 6.23 14.56
CA LEU A 135 45.63 5.60 14.15
C LEU A 135 44.54 5.75 15.21
N VAL A 136 44.87 5.73 16.50
CA VAL A 136 43.93 6.04 17.59
C VAL A 136 43.60 7.54 17.59
N ALA A 137 44.59 8.40 17.38
CA ALA A 137 44.36 9.85 17.21
C ALA A 137 43.62 10.18 15.89
N ALA A 138 43.81 9.38 14.83
CA ALA A 138 43.06 9.50 13.58
C ALA A 138 41.64 8.94 13.73
N LYS A 139 41.46 7.83 14.45
CA LYS A 139 40.14 7.34 14.88
C LYS A 139 39.40 8.46 15.62
N ASP A 140 39.99 9.05 16.62
CA ASP A 140 39.34 10.12 17.39
C ASP A 140 39.14 11.42 16.57
N ARG A 141 39.87 11.63 15.46
CA ARG A 141 39.62 12.69 14.46
C ARG A 141 38.58 12.35 13.38
N PHE A 142 38.44 11.08 13.01
CA PHE A 142 37.46 10.62 12.02
C PHE A 142 36.09 10.37 12.63
N TYR A 143 36.01 10.07 13.94
CA TYR A 143 34.76 9.96 14.67
C TYR A 143 34.08 11.32 14.95
N ASP A 144 34.73 12.45 14.60
CA ASP A 144 34.21 13.81 14.82
C ASP A 144 33.77 14.52 13.51
N LEU A 145 33.82 13.83 12.36
CA LEU A 145 33.05 14.20 11.16
C LEU A 145 31.73 13.43 11.20
N GLY A 146 30.81 13.99 11.98
CA GLY A 146 29.70 13.29 12.62
C GLY A 146 28.76 12.53 11.70
N THR A 147 28.58 11.25 12.02
CA THR A 147 27.40 10.37 11.85
C THR A 147 26.62 10.34 10.52
N ASN A 148 26.84 11.21 9.53
CA ASN A 148 26.00 11.40 8.34
C ASN A 148 26.30 10.39 7.25
N SER A 149 25.36 9.48 7.00
CA SER A 149 25.30 8.70 5.77
C SER A 149 24.97 9.59 4.56
N PHE A 150 25.24 9.10 3.34
CA PHE A 150 24.79 9.75 2.11
C PHE A 150 23.29 10.07 2.14
N TRP A 151 22.47 9.17 2.69
CA TRP A 151 21.03 9.35 2.82
C TRP A 151 20.65 10.47 3.80
N ASP A 152 21.41 10.63 4.89
CA ASP A 152 21.19 11.73 5.83
C ASP A 152 21.39 13.09 5.15
N ALA A 153 22.44 13.21 4.32
CA ALA A 153 22.64 14.40 3.50
C ALA A 153 21.51 14.54 2.46
N PHE A 154 21.14 13.48 1.76
CA PHE A 154 20.07 13.52 0.74
C PHE A 154 18.74 14.01 1.33
N TYR A 155 18.28 13.47 2.46
CA TYR A 155 17.00 13.85 3.06
C TYR A 155 17.02 15.25 3.68
N GLN A 156 18.16 15.67 4.23
CA GLN A 156 18.33 17.03 4.74
C GLN A 156 18.19 18.09 3.63
N TYR A 157 18.60 17.76 2.40
CA TYR A 157 18.52 18.67 1.25
C TYR A 157 17.32 18.41 0.32
N SER A 158 16.62 17.26 0.41
CA SER A 158 15.49 16.94 -0.47
C SER A 158 14.28 17.86 -0.24
N LEU A 159 14.03 18.30 1.00
CA LEU A 159 13.02 19.32 1.32
C LEU A 159 13.37 20.67 0.69
N ALA A 160 14.67 20.98 0.61
CA ALA A 160 15.21 22.13 -0.09
C ALA A 160 15.18 21.95 -1.62
N THR A 161 14.45 20.94 -2.15
CA THR A 161 14.09 20.79 -3.57
C THR A 161 12.58 20.83 -3.83
N ASP A 162 11.72 20.83 -2.79
CA ASP A 162 10.26 20.99 -2.93
C ASP A 162 9.86 22.47 -2.85
N PRO A 163 9.46 23.12 -3.96
CA PRO A 163 9.04 24.52 -3.95
C PRO A 163 7.82 24.78 -3.06
N GLN A 164 6.99 23.76 -2.81
CA GLN A 164 5.86 23.86 -1.90
C GLN A 164 6.28 23.92 -0.43
N ALA A 165 7.52 23.57 -0.08
CA ALA A 165 8.04 23.64 1.28
C ALA A 165 8.79 24.97 1.58
N TRP A 166 8.92 25.89 0.61
CA TRP A 166 9.72 27.13 0.79
C TRP A 166 8.89 28.40 0.94
N VAL A 167 7.64 28.40 0.47
CA VAL A 167 6.75 29.56 0.55
C VAL A 167 5.49 29.19 1.35
N PRO A 168 5.31 29.75 2.56
CA PRO A 168 4.07 29.58 3.31
C PRO A 168 2.83 30.04 2.52
N PRO A 169 1.65 29.44 2.76
CA PRO A 169 1.40 28.43 3.79
C PRO A 169 1.55 26.99 3.27
N PHE A 170 2.25 26.17 4.05
CA PHE A 170 2.52 24.75 3.75
C PHE A 170 1.30 23.87 3.96
N LYS A 171 1.42 22.55 3.85
CA LYS A 171 0.46 21.66 4.48
C LYS A 171 0.86 21.47 5.93
N ALA A 172 -0.10 21.26 6.82
CA ALA A 172 0.18 20.85 8.19
C ALA A 172 -0.52 19.55 8.53
N ARG A 173 0.15 18.82 9.42
CA ARG A 173 -0.24 17.48 9.82
C ARG A 173 -0.13 17.37 11.33
N ALA A 174 -1.21 16.89 11.93
CA ALA A 174 -1.31 16.63 13.36
C ALA A 174 -1.63 15.15 13.57
N LEU A 175 -1.21 14.59 14.71
CA LEU A 175 -1.32 13.17 15.01
C LEU A 175 -2.01 12.97 16.36
N VAL A 176 -2.94 12.03 16.39
CA VAL A 176 -3.46 11.44 17.64
C VAL A 176 -3.11 9.96 17.64
N ALA A 177 -2.24 9.54 18.55
CA ALA A 177 -1.79 8.18 18.71
C ALA A 177 -2.35 7.57 20.01
N GLY A 178 -2.99 6.41 19.90
CA GLY A 178 -3.61 5.74 21.01
C GLY A 178 -4.76 6.56 21.59
N SER A 179 -4.86 6.52 22.91
CA SER A 179 -5.87 7.27 23.69
C SER A 179 -5.32 8.54 24.34
N GLN A 180 -4.01 8.82 24.27
CA GLN A 180 -3.43 9.93 25.03
C GLN A 180 -2.34 10.77 24.35
N HIS A 181 -1.73 10.31 23.26
CA HIS A 181 -0.60 10.99 22.64
C HIS A 181 -1.06 11.94 21.54
N TYR A 182 -0.65 13.20 21.63
CA TYR A 182 -0.97 14.25 20.66
C TYR A 182 0.30 14.88 20.12
N ARG A 183 0.33 15.12 18.81
CA ARG A 183 1.22 16.06 18.12
C ARG A 183 0.34 17.07 17.39
N THR A 184 0.48 18.35 17.71
CA THR A 184 -0.26 19.44 17.07
C THR A 184 0.22 19.69 15.63
N PHE A 185 -0.44 20.61 14.93
CA PHE A 185 -0.03 21.02 13.59
C PHE A 185 1.37 21.64 13.54
N ASP A 186 1.79 22.27 14.65
CA ASP A 186 3.08 22.94 14.77
C ASP A 186 4.15 22.06 15.47
N GLY A 187 3.85 20.79 15.70
CA GLY A 187 4.80 19.78 16.20
C GLY A 187 4.88 19.69 17.74
N PHE A 188 4.05 20.42 18.48
CA PHE A 188 4.01 20.34 19.93
C PHE A 188 3.43 18.99 20.41
N HIS A 189 4.18 18.31 21.28
CA HIS A 189 3.80 17.01 21.83
C HIS A 189 3.27 17.13 23.26
N PHE A 190 2.10 16.54 23.52
CA PHE A 190 1.53 16.49 24.87
C PHE A 190 0.69 15.24 25.12
N GLU A 191 0.40 15.01 26.41
CA GLU A 191 -0.30 13.84 26.92
C GLU A 191 -1.65 14.25 27.52
N PHE A 192 -2.75 13.71 27.01
CA PHE A 192 -4.08 13.98 27.53
C PHE A 192 -5.06 12.84 27.31
N ALA A 193 -5.77 12.40 28.35
CA ALA A 193 -6.94 11.54 28.18
C ALA A 193 -8.09 12.04 29.05
N GLY A 194 -9.29 12.10 28.47
CA GLY A 194 -10.48 12.59 29.17
C GLY A 194 -11.66 11.63 29.04
N GLU A 195 -12.74 11.85 29.78
CA GLU A 195 -13.90 10.92 29.81
C GLU A 195 -15.03 11.31 28.84
N CYS A 196 -14.84 12.35 28.03
CA CYS A 196 -15.87 12.99 27.21
C CYS A 196 -15.43 13.20 25.76
N SER A 197 -16.11 14.08 25.05
CA SER A 197 -15.74 14.49 23.70
C SER A 197 -15.00 15.83 23.72
N TYR A 198 -13.94 15.93 22.92
CA TYR A 198 -13.09 17.13 22.85
C TYR A 198 -12.85 17.55 21.41
N LEU A 199 -12.82 18.86 21.16
CA LEU A 199 -12.54 19.42 19.84
C LEU A 199 -11.06 19.25 19.49
N LEU A 200 -10.76 18.47 18.46
CA LEU A 200 -9.39 18.32 17.95
C LEU A 200 -8.99 19.52 17.09
N ALA A 201 -9.77 19.81 16.06
CA ALA A 201 -9.52 20.93 15.17
C ALA A 201 -10.84 21.41 14.55
N LYS A 202 -11.00 22.72 14.41
CA LYS A 202 -12.10 23.33 13.67
C LYS A 202 -11.58 24.51 12.86
N ASP A 203 -12.11 24.70 11.67
CA ASP A 203 -11.99 25.96 10.94
C ASP A 203 -12.92 27.02 11.56
N PHE A 204 -12.34 27.99 12.26
CA PHE A 204 -13.08 29.07 12.91
C PHE A 204 -13.39 30.26 12.00
N LEU A 205 -12.88 30.28 10.77
CA LEU A 205 -13.12 31.36 9.83
C LEU A 205 -14.32 31.06 8.92
N ASN A 206 -14.35 29.86 8.32
CA ASN A 206 -15.36 29.51 7.32
C ASN A 206 -16.26 28.34 7.73
N ASP A 207 -16.02 27.73 8.90
CA ASP A 207 -16.77 26.56 9.39
C ASP A 207 -16.73 25.38 8.38
N ASN A 208 -15.66 25.25 7.58
CA ASN A 208 -15.55 24.20 6.56
C ASN A 208 -15.49 22.80 7.17
N PHE A 209 -14.88 22.66 8.35
CA PHE A 209 -14.81 21.38 9.06
C PHE A 209 -14.71 21.53 10.57
N ALA A 210 -15.08 20.45 11.28
CA ALA A 210 -14.75 20.21 12.67
C ALA A 210 -14.40 18.73 12.91
N VAL A 211 -13.38 18.48 13.72
CA VAL A 211 -12.90 17.15 14.11
C VAL A 211 -13.00 17.02 15.63
N VAL A 212 -13.61 15.95 16.11
CA VAL A 212 -13.85 15.71 17.54
C VAL A 212 -13.38 14.31 17.91
N ILE A 213 -12.61 14.20 18.99
CA ILE A 213 -12.31 12.90 19.61
C ILE A 213 -13.37 12.58 20.65
N ASN A 214 -13.84 11.33 20.68
CA ASN A 214 -14.82 10.87 21.66
C ASN A 214 -14.21 9.75 22.49
N TYR A 215 -14.29 9.88 23.81
CA TYR A 215 -13.83 8.87 24.74
C TYR A 215 -14.96 8.03 25.32
N ALA A 216 -14.61 6.84 25.78
CA ALA A 216 -15.44 6.00 26.63
C ALA A 216 -14.64 5.64 27.89
N ARG A 217 -15.38 5.42 28.99
CA ARG A 217 -14.82 4.94 30.25
C ARG A 217 -15.29 3.51 30.49
N ASP A 218 -14.35 2.60 30.67
CA ASP A 218 -14.59 1.25 31.15
C ASP A 218 -13.85 1.04 32.48
N GLY A 219 -14.60 1.10 33.58
CA GLY A 219 -14.05 1.11 34.94
C GLY A 219 -13.09 2.28 35.18
N GLN A 220 -11.79 1.97 35.38
CA GLN A 220 -10.74 2.98 35.57
C GLN A 220 -9.97 3.32 34.29
N ARG A 221 -10.20 2.61 33.17
CA ARG A 221 -9.51 2.86 31.91
C ARG A 221 -10.36 3.76 31.03
N VAL A 222 -9.71 4.75 30.44
CA VAL A 222 -10.29 5.63 29.43
C VAL A 222 -9.71 5.23 28.08
N THR A 223 -10.58 5.04 27.10
CA THR A 223 -10.19 4.65 25.75
C THR A 223 -10.86 5.55 24.72
N LYS A 224 -10.12 5.87 23.66
CA LYS A 224 -10.67 6.51 22.48
C LYS A 224 -11.73 5.60 21.86
N LYS A 225 -12.94 6.10 21.70
CA LYS A 225 -14.08 5.36 21.12
C LYS A 225 -14.22 5.63 19.63
N SER A 226 -14.14 6.90 19.23
CA SER A 226 -14.35 7.30 17.84
C SER A 226 -13.78 8.68 17.54
N ILE A 227 -13.43 8.90 16.28
CA ILE A 227 -13.19 10.23 15.72
C ILE A 227 -14.43 10.66 14.94
N THR A 228 -15.00 11.80 15.30
CA THR A 228 -16.06 12.44 14.54
C THR A 228 -15.45 13.45 13.58
N VAL A 229 -15.90 13.41 12.32
CA VAL A 229 -15.59 14.41 11.30
C VAL A 229 -16.89 15.06 10.86
N ILE A 230 -16.95 16.39 10.91
CA ILE A 230 -18.09 17.20 10.48
C ILE A 230 -17.62 18.04 9.30
N THR A 231 -18.28 17.88 8.16
CA THR A 231 -18.06 18.65 6.93
C THR A 231 -19.41 19.03 6.31
N ASP A 232 -19.39 19.66 5.14
CA ASP A 232 -20.56 19.88 4.28
C ASP A 232 -21.25 18.57 3.82
N GLY A 233 -20.52 17.46 3.77
CA GLY A 233 -21.03 16.10 3.55
C GLY A 233 -21.82 15.53 4.74
N GLY A 234 -21.69 16.13 5.93
CA GLY A 234 -22.42 15.76 7.14
C GLY A 234 -21.52 15.36 8.30
N ARG A 235 -22.11 14.70 9.30
CA ARG A 235 -21.41 14.19 10.48
C ARG A 235 -21.11 12.70 10.31
N PHE A 236 -19.83 12.36 10.34
CA PHE A 236 -19.33 10.99 10.25
C PHE A 236 -18.60 10.60 11.52
N ASP A 237 -18.94 9.46 12.11
CA ASP A 237 -18.26 8.93 13.30
C ASP A 237 -17.51 7.65 12.91
N ILE A 238 -16.18 7.69 12.97
CA ILE A 238 -15.26 6.57 12.70
C ILE A 238 -14.96 5.88 14.04
N SER A 239 -15.46 4.67 14.22
CA SER A 239 -15.27 3.87 15.43
C SER A 239 -13.99 3.04 15.35
N THR A 240 -13.42 2.69 16.50
CA THR A 240 -12.20 1.86 16.58
C THR A 240 -12.39 0.44 16.03
N ASP A 241 -13.62 -0.05 15.87
CA ASP A 241 -13.97 -1.34 15.29
C ASP A 241 -14.20 -1.30 13.77
N TYR A 242 -13.65 -0.28 13.09
CA TYR A 242 -13.78 -0.02 11.65
C TYR A 242 -15.18 0.38 11.16
N LYS A 243 -16.18 0.48 12.05
CA LYS A 243 -17.52 0.91 11.65
C LYS A 243 -17.58 2.42 11.51
N VAL A 244 -18.27 2.87 10.46
CA VAL A 244 -18.56 4.28 10.22
C VAL A 244 -20.07 4.51 10.30
N THR A 245 -20.46 5.58 10.98
CA THR A 245 -21.86 6.04 10.99
C THR A 245 -21.96 7.43 10.40
N LYS A 246 -23.07 7.71 9.70
CA LYS A 246 -23.46 9.04 9.23
C LYS A 246 -24.69 9.48 10.00
N ALA A 247 -24.56 10.54 10.78
CA ALA A 247 -25.61 11.03 11.68
C ALA A 247 -26.24 9.90 12.54
N GLY A 248 -25.41 9.00 13.08
CA GLY A 248 -25.83 7.87 13.92
C GLY A 248 -26.31 6.63 13.16
N ASN A 249 -26.51 6.70 11.85
CA ASN A 249 -26.86 5.54 11.04
C ASN A 249 -25.60 4.88 10.47
N LYS A 250 -25.45 3.58 10.68
CA LYS A 250 -24.32 2.82 10.14
C LYS A 250 -24.34 2.82 8.60
N ILE A 251 -23.18 3.06 7.99
CA ILE A 251 -22.97 3.07 6.55
C ILE A 251 -21.83 2.13 6.16
N GLU A 252 -21.85 1.67 4.91
CA GLU A 252 -20.74 0.91 4.32
C GLU A 252 -19.93 1.83 3.40
N LEU A 253 -18.61 1.68 3.44
CA LEU A 253 -17.66 2.45 2.64
C LEU A 253 -17.43 1.78 1.29
N PRO A 254 -17.10 2.55 0.22
CA PRO A 254 -16.87 3.99 0.23
C PRO A 254 -18.16 4.80 0.09
N VAL A 255 -18.15 6.02 0.64
CA VAL A 255 -19.25 7.01 0.50
C VAL A 255 -18.70 8.31 -0.04
N GLN A 256 -19.36 8.87 -1.04
CA GLN A 256 -19.11 10.22 -1.53
C GLN A 256 -20.36 11.09 -1.32
N GLU A 257 -20.23 12.18 -0.58
CA GLU A 257 -21.31 13.10 -0.27
C GLU A 257 -20.78 14.54 -0.23
N ARG A 258 -21.31 15.42 -1.10
CA ARG A 258 -21.00 16.86 -1.15
C ARG A 258 -19.50 17.16 -0.94
N GLY A 259 -18.66 16.68 -1.87
CA GLY A 259 -17.20 16.90 -1.80
C GLY A 259 -16.46 16.18 -0.68
N THR A 260 -17.14 15.38 0.16
CA THR A 260 -16.53 14.51 1.16
C THR A 260 -16.53 13.06 0.67
N THR A 261 -15.36 12.45 0.61
CA THR A 261 -15.17 11.04 0.25
C THR A 261 -14.60 10.29 1.45
N ILE A 262 -15.23 9.16 1.80
CA ILE A 262 -14.79 8.29 2.90
C ILE A 262 -14.58 6.90 2.33
N TYR A 263 -13.40 6.32 2.54
CA TYR A 263 -13.05 5.01 2.01
C TYR A 263 -12.12 4.25 2.95
N ARG A 264 -12.08 2.93 2.80
CA ARG A 264 -11.18 2.04 3.55
C ARG A 264 -10.16 1.41 2.61
N SER A 265 -8.89 1.50 2.98
CA SER A 265 -7.77 0.81 2.31
C SER A 265 -6.97 0.05 3.37
N GLY A 266 -7.01 -1.28 3.32
CA GLY A 266 -6.40 -2.12 4.36
C GLY A 266 -6.96 -1.79 5.76
N HIS A 267 -6.08 -1.36 6.66
CA HIS A 267 -6.43 -0.99 8.04
C HIS A 267 -6.65 0.51 8.24
N VAL A 268 -6.61 1.28 7.14
CA VAL A 268 -6.74 2.73 7.17
C VAL A 268 -8.12 3.14 6.66
N ILE A 269 -8.85 3.93 7.46
CA ILE A 269 -10.04 4.65 7.02
C ILE A 269 -9.64 6.10 6.74
N THR A 270 -9.91 6.56 5.53
CA THR A 270 -9.59 7.92 5.08
C THR A 270 -10.86 8.71 4.82
N VAL A 271 -10.91 9.94 5.35
CA VAL A 271 -11.89 10.97 5.00
C VAL A 271 -11.15 12.08 4.26
N GLU A 272 -11.54 12.36 3.02
CA GLU A 272 -11.01 13.47 2.22
C GLU A 272 -12.15 14.43 1.90
N ASN A 273 -11.92 15.73 2.07
CA ASN A 273 -12.88 16.78 1.74
C ASN A 273 -12.25 17.78 0.77
N ASP A 274 -13.04 18.21 -0.22
CA ASP A 274 -12.61 19.15 -1.28
C ASP A 274 -12.12 20.51 -0.72
N ASN A 275 -12.52 20.89 0.50
CA ASN A 275 -12.01 22.09 1.16
C ASN A 275 -10.60 21.89 1.76
N GLY A 276 -9.91 20.79 1.48
CA GLY A 276 -8.51 20.60 1.86
C GLY A 276 -8.30 20.03 3.26
N LEU A 277 -9.26 19.26 3.77
CA LEU A 277 -9.11 18.41 4.96
C LEU A 277 -8.90 16.96 4.53
N LYS A 278 -7.93 16.28 5.13
CA LYS A 278 -7.75 14.84 5.01
C LYS A 278 -7.48 14.22 6.37
N ILE A 279 -8.25 13.20 6.74
CA ILE A 279 -8.04 12.44 7.98
C ILE A 279 -7.79 11.00 7.62
N SER A 280 -6.67 10.43 8.08
CA SER A 280 -6.30 9.04 7.85
C SER A 280 -6.14 8.33 9.19
N CYS A 281 -7.05 7.42 9.52
CA CYS A 281 -7.02 6.64 10.74
C CYS A 281 -6.57 5.21 10.46
N ASN A 282 -5.33 4.88 10.84
CA ASN A 282 -4.84 3.50 10.86
C ASN A 282 -5.27 2.84 12.17
N LEU A 283 -6.37 2.09 12.09
CA LEU A 283 -7.01 1.50 13.27
C LEU A 283 -6.30 0.24 13.79
N ALA A 284 -5.38 -0.36 13.01
CA ALA A 284 -4.54 -1.46 13.50
C ALA A 284 -3.51 -0.98 14.52
N TYR A 285 -3.02 0.25 14.36
CA TYR A 285 -2.09 0.91 15.28
C TYR A 285 -2.73 2.04 16.08
N ASP A 286 -4.07 2.10 16.18
CA ASP A 286 -4.84 3.12 16.90
C ASP A 286 -4.36 4.58 16.69
N GLN A 287 -3.96 4.94 15.47
CA GLN A 287 -3.43 6.27 15.14
C GLN A 287 -4.27 6.98 14.08
N CYS A 288 -4.47 8.29 14.24
CA CYS A 288 -5.17 9.14 13.29
C CYS A 288 -4.36 10.38 12.96
N VAL A 289 -4.08 10.59 11.67
CA VAL A 289 -3.43 11.79 11.13
C VAL A 289 -4.51 12.73 10.60
N THR A 290 -4.44 13.99 11.01
CA THR A 290 -5.24 15.08 10.44
C THR A 290 -4.32 15.97 9.61
N GLU A 291 -4.55 16.03 8.30
CA GLU A 291 -3.87 16.92 7.36
C GLU A 291 -4.81 18.05 6.93
N VAL A 292 -4.29 19.27 6.95
CA VAL A 292 -4.96 20.47 6.43
C VAL A 292 -4.06 21.20 5.45
N THR A 293 -4.66 21.77 4.41
CA THR A 293 -3.92 22.64 3.47
C THR A 293 -3.55 23.97 4.11
N GLY A 294 -2.59 24.67 3.51
CA GLY A 294 -2.15 25.98 3.96
C GLY A 294 -3.22 27.07 3.97
N ALA A 295 -4.35 26.85 3.30
CA ALA A 295 -5.50 27.73 3.38
C ALA A 295 -6.01 27.91 4.83
N TYR A 296 -5.69 26.98 5.74
CA TYR A 296 -6.08 27.01 7.15
C TYR A 296 -5.03 27.60 8.11
N PHE A 297 -3.92 28.12 7.60
CA PHE A 297 -2.87 28.74 8.43
C PHE A 297 -3.46 29.84 9.33
N GLY A 298 -3.27 29.71 10.65
CA GLY A 298 -3.78 30.61 11.68
C GLY A 298 -5.32 30.65 11.82
N LYS A 299 -6.04 29.70 11.22
CA LYS A 299 -7.52 29.65 11.22
C LYS A 299 -8.09 28.45 11.98
N THR A 300 -7.22 27.53 12.39
CA THR A 300 -7.64 26.35 13.16
C THR A 300 -7.67 26.66 14.66
N GLY A 301 -8.38 25.84 15.42
CA GLY A 301 -8.34 25.84 16.87
C GLY A 301 -8.90 24.53 17.43
N GLY A 302 -8.46 24.16 18.62
CA GLY A 302 -8.75 22.89 19.26
C GLY A 302 -7.51 22.31 19.93
N LEU A 303 -7.57 21.04 20.34
CA LEU A 303 -6.43 20.32 20.91
C LEU A 303 -5.24 20.18 19.96
N LEU A 304 -5.43 20.32 18.65
CA LEU A 304 -4.37 20.23 17.64
C LEU A 304 -3.70 21.58 17.31
N GLY A 305 -4.01 22.63 18.07
CA GLY A 305 -3.36 23.94 17.96
C GLY A 305 -3.99 24.89 16.95
N THR A 306 -3.30 25.99 16.68
CA THR A 306 -3.75 27.06 15.76
C THR A 306 -3.26 26.94 14.33
N TYR A 307 -2.23 26.12 14.13
CA TYR A 307 -1.53 26.00 12.86
C TYR A 307 -0.96 27.36 12.40
N ASP A 308 -0.16 27.98 13.26
CA ASP A 308 0.53 29.25 13.00
C ASP A 308 2.06 29.14 13.07
N TYR A 309 2.57 27.91 13.16
CA TYR A 309 3.99 27.55 13.18
C TYR A 309 4.75 28.04 14.42
N GLU A 310 4.05 28.23 15.54
CA GLU A 310 4.66 28.52 16.84
C GLU A 310 4.13 27.53 17.90
N ASP A 311 4.89 26.46 18.12
CA ASP A 311 4.58 25.38 19.06
C ASP A 311 4.32 25.85 20.50
N LYS A 312 4.93 26.96 20.93
CA LYS A 312 4.73 27.54 22.28
C LYS A 312 3.33 28.09 22.49
N LEU A 313 2.58 28.34 21.42
CA LEU A 313 1.21 28.87 21.47
C LEU A 313 0.16 27.78 21.39
N ASP A 314 0.53 26.52 21.16
CA ASP A 314 -0.42 25.44 20.89
C ASP A 314 -1.33 25.09 22.07
N LEU A 315 -0.92 25.40 23.31
CA LEU A 315 -1.76 25.30 24.50
C LEU A 315 -2.62 26.55 24.72
N MET A 316 -3.15 27.12 23.62
CA MET A 316 -4.03 28.27 23.65
C MET A 316 -5.50 27.86 23.84
N THR A 317 -6.14 28.44 24.85
CA THR A 317 -7.57 28.30 25.13
C THR A 317 -8.42 29.10 24.13
N PRO A 318 -9.74 28.86 24.01
CA PRO A 318 -10.65 29.63 23.15
C PRO A 318 -10.65 31.14 23.45
N ASP A 319 -10.38 31.53 24.70
CA ASP A 319 -10.21 32.91 25.18
C ASP A 319 -8.88 33.56 24.75
N ARG A 320 -8.05 32.87 23.96
CA ARG A 320 -6.70 33.27 23.55
C ARG A 320 -5.70 33.40 24.69
N LYS A 321 -5.89 32.65 25.77
CA LYS A 321 -4.93 32.56 26.88
C LYS A 321 -4.08 31.30 26.70
N ILE A 322 -2.76 31.46 26.78
CA ILE A 322 -1.81 30.34 26.78
C ILE A 322 -1.71 29.81 28.21
N VAL A 323 -1.89 28.51 28.38
CA VAL A 323 -1.79 27.85 29.70
C VAL A 323 -0.71 26.77 29.66
N GLN A 324 -0.08 26.50 30.80
CA GLN A 324 0.94 25.44 30.90
C GLN A 324 0.38 24.09 31.33
N ASP A 325 -0.78 24.09 32.01
CA ASP A 325 -1.42 22.87 32.49
C ASP A 325 -2.31 22.28 31.38
N THR A 326 -1.98 21.06 30.95
CA THR A 326 -2.70 20.37 29.85
C THR A 326 -4.15 20.07 30.22
N THR A 327 -4.44 19.88 31.51
CA THR A 327 -5.78 19.63 32.01
C THR A 327 -6.65 20.89 31.84
N ALA A 328 -6.17 22.04 32.32
CA ALA A 328 -6.83 23.33 32.15
C ALA A 328 -7.05 23.65 30.67
N PHE A 329 -6.03 23.46 29.84
CA PHE A 329 -6.13 23.62 28.38
C PHE A 329 -7.24 22.78 27.77
N ALA A 330 -7.19 21.45 27.97
CA ALA A 330 -8.09 20.53 27.28
C ALA A 330 -9.54 20.65 27.78
N SER A 331 -9.75 21.02 29.04
CA SER A 331 -11.08 21.24 29.61
C SER A 331 -11.85 22.38 28.94
N GLU A 332 -11.14 23.38 28.39
CA GLU A 332 -11.77 24.49 27.65
C GLU A 332 -12.18 24.09 26.22
N TRP A 333 -11.71 22.94 25.73
CA TRP A 333 -12.04 22.38 24.41
C TRP A 333 -13.08 21.25 24.47
N GLU A 334 -13.74 21.07 25.61
CA GLU A 334 -14.82 20.08 25.80
C GLU A 334 -16.04 20.41 24.92
N VAL A 335 -16.64 19.39 24.30
CA VAL A 335 -17.85 19.54 23.47
C VAL A 335 -18.99 18.65 23.97
N GLY A 336 -20.19 19.23 24.16
CA GLY A 336 -21.38 18.48 24.59
C GLY A 336 -22.31 19.27 25.53
N GLN A 337 -23.51 18.73 25.78
CA GLN A 337 -24.51 19.32 26.67
C GLN A 337 -24.33 18.81 28.11
N GLY A 338 -23.24 19.24 28.77
CA GLY A 338 -22.98 18.95 30.18
C GLY A 338 -21.49 18.79 30.43
N ARG A 339 -20.99 19.42 31.50
CA ARG A 339 -19.58 19.28 31.90
C ARG A 339 -19.28 17.84 32.30
N CYS A 340 -18.12 17.33 31.89
CA CYS A 340 -17.58 16.06 32.35
C CYS A 340 -17.65 15.96 33.88
N ARG A 341 -18.03 14.78 34.37
CA ARG A 341 -18.04 14.48 35.82
C ARG A 341 -16.65 14.67 36.44
N ASN A 342 -15.60 14.46 35.63
CA ASN A 342 -14.21 14.58 36.03
C ASN A 342 -13.45 15.34 34.93
N GLN A 343 -12.92 16.50 35.27
CA GLN A 343 -12.10 17.32 34.37
C GLN A 343 -10.61 17.03 34.53
N ARG A 344 -10.21 15.94 35.21
CA ARG A 344 -8.79 15.57 35.36
C ARG A 344 -8.24 14.95 34.09
N ASN A 345 -6.97 15.21 33.82
CA ASN A 345 -6.21 14.44 32.84
C ASN A 345 -5.98 13.01 33.38
N LEU A 346 -6.42 12.03 32.61
CA LEU A 346 -6.34 10.59 32.92
C LEU A 346 -5.26 9.88 32.07
N ALA A 347 -4.41 10.64 31.39
CA ALA A 347 -3.24 10.08 30.70
C ALA A 347 -2.35 9.35 31.70
N GLN A 348 -1.88 8.17 31.31
CA GLN A 348 -0.93 7.41 32.13
C GLN A 348 0.41 8.13 32.16
N SER A 349 1.13 8.04 33.27
CA SER A 349 2.50 8.57 33.37
C SER A 349 3.50 7.60 32.75
N ALA A 350 4.60 8.13 32.22
CA ALA A 350 5.68 7.34 31.67
C ALA A 350 6.33 6.49 32.76
N VAL A 351 6.62 5.23 32.42
CA VAL A 351 7.35 4.32 33.30
C VAL A 351 8.81 4.78 33.42
N THR A 352 9.42 4.53 34.58
CA THR A 352 10.84 4.85 34.83
C THR A 352 11.70 3.59 35.03
N GLU A 353 11.06 2.43 34.91
CA GLU A 353 11.62 1.12 35.11
C GLU A 353 12.77 0.87 34.12
N PRO A 354 13.98 0.50 34.59
CA PRO A 354 15.15 0.33 33.73
C PRO A 354 14.94 -0.66 32.58
N LYS A 355 14.12 -1.70 32.78
CA LYS A 355 13.78 -2.68 31.74
C LYS A 355 13.01 -2.03 30.57
N ALA A 356 12.03 -1.18 30.87
CA ALA A 356 11.24 -0.47 29.87
C ALA A 356 12.08 0.60 29.16
N THR A 357 12.88 1.37 29.90
CA THR A 357 13.82 2.33 29.33
C THR A 357 14.82 1.66 28.39
N ALA A 358 15.44 0.55 28.82
CA ALA A 358 16.36 -0.20 27.98
C ALA A 358 15.67 -0.73 26.72
N PHE A 359 14.42 -1.19 26.81
CA PHE A 359 13.67 -1.66 25.65
C PHE A 359 13.33 -0.54 24.66
N CYS A 360 12.72 0.55 25.10
CA CYS A 360 12.38 1.69 24.23
C CYS A 360 13.63 2.33 23.61
N SER A 361 14.76 2.38 24.36
CA SER A 361 16.02 2.93 23.83
C SER A 361 16.53 2.20 22.58
N LYS A 362 16.26 0.88 22.44
CA LYS A 362 16.66 0.10 21.26
C LYS A 362 16.06 0.64 19.96
N TYR A 363 14.90 1.28 20.03
CA TYR A 363 14.16 1.78 18.87
C TYR A 363 14.31 3.29 18.66
N PHE A 364 14.57 4.07 19.72
CA PHE A 364 14.55 5.53 19.65
C PHE A 364 15.86 6.22 20.06
N GLU A 365 16.88 5.46 20.51
CA GLU A 365 18.17 6.05 20.91
C GLU A 365 19.38 5.33 20.30
N LYS A 366 19.32 4.00 20.16
CA LYS A 366 20.48 3.21 19.70
C LYS A 366 20.75 3.38 18.21
N GLU A 367 22.03 3.31 17.85
CA GLU A 367 22.49 3.35 16.46
C GLU A 367 22.02 2.13 15.65
N GLU A 368 21.85 0.98 16.31
CA GLU A 368 21.34 -0.25 15.70
C GLU A 368 19.80 -0.25 15.54
N SER A 369 19.13 0.87 15.83
CA SER A 369 17.68 0.97 15.70
C SER A 369 17.23 0.76 14.24
N PRO A 370 16.15 0.01 13.99
CA PRO A 370 15.53 -0.06 12.66
C PRO A 370 14.95 1.29 12.21
N LEU A 371 14.78 2.26 13.12
CA LEU A 371 14.23 3.60 12.84
C LEU A 371 15.34 4.66 12.66
N ARG A 372 16.62 4.25 12.75
CA ARG A 372 17.78 5.14 12.83
C ARG A 372 17.93 6.10 11.65
N SER A 373 17.50 5.69 10.45
CA SER A 373 17.61 6.49 9.22
C SER A 373 16.81 7.80 9.26
N CYS A 374 15.88 7.96 10.20
CA CYS A 374 15.09 9.19 10.34
C CYS A 374 15.50 10.05 11.55
N PHE A 375 16.38 9.57 12.45
CA PHE A 375 16.73 10.27 13.71
C PHE A 375 17.29 11.69 13.53
N LYS A 376 17.76 12.02 12.32
CA LYS A 376 18.28 13.36 12.00
C LYS A 376 17.25 14.32 11.46
N MET A 377 16.16 13.79 10.93
CA MET A 377 15.05 14.58 10.40
C MET A 377 13.99 14.79 11.47
N VAL A 378 13.74 13.78 12.30
CA VAL A 378 12.74 13.79 13.36
C VAL A 378 13.43 13.51 14.69
N ASP A 379 13.15 14.33 15.71
CA ASP A 379 13.63 14.07 17.08
C ASP A 379 12.93 12.80 17.62
N PRO A 380 13.67 11.72 17.95
CA PRO A 380 13.05 10.50 18.46
C PRO A 380 12.62 10.59 19.94
N LYS A 381 13.00 11.64 20.68
CA LYS A 381 12.72 11.74 22.13
C LYS A 381 11.23 11.75 22.49
N PRO A 382 10.33 12.49 21.80
CA PRO A 382 8.89 12.44 22.09
C PRO A 382 8.32 11.03 21.91
N TYR A 383 8.82 10.29 20.92
CA TYR A 383 8.40 8.93 20.59
C TYR A 383 8.93 7.89 21.58
N MET A 384 10.16 8.09 22.07
CA MET A 384 10.67 7.32 23.19
C MET A 384 9.80 7.51 24.43
N LYS A 385 9.40 8.75 24.73
CA LYS A 385 8.52 9.05 25.87
C LYS A 385 7.15 8.39 25.70
N MET A 386 6.57 8.45 24.50
CA MET A 386 5.34 7.73 24.15
C MET A 386 5.48 6.21 24.38
N CYS A 387 6.58 5.59 23.92
CA CYS A 387 6.87 4.18 24.21
C CYS A 387 6.86 3.90 25.73
N LEU A 388 7.47 4.77 26.55
CA LEU A 388 7.47 4.61 28.01
C LEU A 388 6.09 4.80 28.64
N HIS A 389 5.23 5.66 28.10
CA HIS A 389 3.85 5.77 28.55
C HIS A 389 3.08 4.47 28.32
N ASP A 390 3.22 3.86 27.15
CA ASP A 390 2.49 2.64 26.78
C ASP A 390 3.00 1.37 27.51
N MET A 391 4.25 1.37 27.96
CA MET A 391 4.84 0.25 28.71
C MET A 391 4.22 0.03 30.10
N ASN A 392 3.52 1.02 30.66
CA ASN A 392 2.92 0.95 32.00
C ASN A 392 1.92 -0.21 32.14
N ALA A 393 1.18 -0.50 31.06
CA ALA A 393 0.23 -1.60 31.00
C ALA A 393 0.90 -2.99 30.94
N ALA A 394 2.21 -3.06 30.68
CA ALA A 394 2.91 -4.27 30.20
C ALA A 394 4.06 -4.74 31.09
N ILE A 395 4.39 -4.01 32.16
CA ILE A 395 5.59 -4.24 33.00
C ILE A 395 5.67 -5.69 33.52
N TYR A 396 4.52 -6.34 33.70
CA TYR A 396 4.39 -7.70 34.21
C TYR A 396 3.83 -8.72 33.21
N SER A 397 3.73 -8.38 31.92
CA SER A 397 3.23 -9.27 30.87
C SER A 397 4.31 -9.68 29.88
N ASP A 398 4.18 -10.86 29.29
CA ASP A 398 5.02 -11.30 28.16
C ASP A 398 4.80 -10.46 26.88
N ASP A 399 3.76 -9.62 26.84
CA ASP A 399 3.38 -8.78 25.70
C ASP A 399 4.10 -7.43 25.61
N MET A 400 5.10 -7.16 26.46
CA MET A 400 5.89 -5.91 26.48
C MET A 400 6.38 -5.49 25.09
N GLU A 401 6.66 -6.48 24.24
CA GLU A 401 7.11 -6.34 22.86
C GLU A 401 6.12 -5.65 21.93
N SER A 402 4.81 -5.78 22.16
CA SER A 402 3.77 -5.16 21.34
C SER A 402 3.59 -3.65 21.62
N HIS A 403 4.03 -3.18 22.79
CA HIS A 403 3.78 -1.82 23.25
C HIS A 403 4.66 -0.75 22.57
N VAL A 404 5.72 -1.13 21.85
CA VAL A 404 6.48 -0.18 21.02
C VAL A 404 5.77 0.16 19.71
N CYS A 405 4.84 -0.68 19.26
CA CYS A 405 4.28 -0.60 17.91
C CYS A 405 3.47 0.67 17.66
N LEU A 406 2.75 1.17 18.66
CA LEU A 406 2.06 2.46 18.55
C LEU A 406 3.06 3.60 18.32
N SER A 407 4.08 3.71 19.19
CA SER A 407 5.13 4.74 19.07
C SER A 407 5.93 4.65 17.78
N ALA A 408 6.23 3.44 17.29
CA ALA A 408 6.95 3.23 16.05
C ALA A 408 6.09 3.56 14.82
N ALA A 409 4.77 3.29 14.86
CA ALA A 409 3.85 3.68 13.81
C ALA A 409 3.70 5.19 13.72
N ALA A 410 3.60 5.86 14.87
CA ALA A 410 3.57 7.31 14.98
C ALA A 410 4.86 7.95 14.43
N TYR A 411 6.03 7.42 14.80
CA TYR A 411 7.32 7.91 14.34
C TYR A 411 7.49 7.75 12.83
N ARG A 412 7.11 6.57 12.29
CA ARG A 412 7.10 6.32 10.84
C ARG A 412 6.25 7.35 10.11
N GLU A 413 5.10 7.72 10.67
CA GLU A 413 4.19 8.66 10.03
C GLU A 413 4.77 10.07 9.93
N GLU A 414 5.50 10.54 10.96
CA GLU A 414 6.23 11.81 10.88
C GLU A 414 7.43 11.71 9.91
N CYS A 415 8.16 10.61 9.89
CA CYS A 415 9.26 10.40 8.93
C CYS A 415 8.80 10.44 7.47
N ARG A 416 7.57 9.96 7.19
CA ARG A 416 6.96 10.05 5.86
C ARG A 416 6.70 11.48 5.41
N GLU A 417 6.54 12.44 6.34
CA GLU A 417 6.44 13.88 6.02
C GLU A 417 7.73 14.39 5.37
N PHE A 418 8.86 13.78 5.71
CA PHE A 418 10.18 14.09 5.16
C PHE A 418 10.57 13.22 3.95
N GLY A 419 9.61 12.45 3.41
CA GLY A 419 9.85 11.53 2.29
C GLY A 419 10.65 10.28 2.67
N ILE A 420 10.87 10.03 3.96
CA ILE A 420 11.57 8.84 4.46
C ILE A 420 10.55 7.73 4.70
N SER A 421 10.62 6.67 3.90
CA SER A 421 9.86 5.45 4.15
C SER A 421 10.64 4.56 5.11
N LEU A 422 10.12 4.37 6.33
CA LEU A 422 10.66 3.40 7.29
C LEU A 422 9.87 2.11 7.25
N ASP A 423 10.52 0.98 7.45
CA ASP A 423 9.82 -0.28 7.69
C ASP A 423 9.30 -0.34 9.12
N MET A 424 8.20 -1.05 9.32
CA MET A 424 7.71 -1.34 10.66
C MET A 424 8.68 -2.30 11.36
N PRO A 425 9.01 -2.11 12.65
CA PRO A 425 9.81 -3.08 13.40
C PRO A 425 9.25 -4.49 13.28
N ARG A 426 10.11 -5.48 13.05
CA ARG A 426 9.73 -6.89 12.83
C ARG A 426 8.72 -7.43 13.85
N ILE A 427 8.82 -6.97 15.09
CA ILE A 427 8.00 -7.39 16.23
C ILE A 427 6.54 -6.92 16.17
N CYS A 428 6.29 -5.88 15.39
CA CYS A 428 4.99 -5.25 15.20
C CYS A 428 4.24 -5.79 13.99
N VAL A 429 4.94 -6.52 13.12
CA VAL A 429 4.37 -7.12 11.92
C VAL A 429 4.11 -8.58 12.23
N ARG A 430 2.85 -8.91 12.51
CA ARG A 430 2.42 -10.25 12.92
C ARG A 430 1.43 -10.83 11.91
N CYS A 431 1.62 -12.09 11.54
CA CYS A 431 0.71 -12.85 10.69
C CYS A 431 0.25 -14.12 11.42
N ALA A 432 -1.03 -14.43 11.38
CA ALA A 432 -1.58 -15.62 12.04
C ALA A 432 -1.44 -16.87 11.16
N LYS A 433 -0.94 -17.96 11.76
CA LYS A 433 -0.95 -19.30 11.17
C LYS A 433 -2.27 -20.02 11.47
N PRO A 434 -2.63 -21.08 10.72
CA PRO A 434 -3.85 -21.85 10.96
C PRO A 434 -3.90 -22.58 12.30
N ASP A 435 -2.74 -22.93 12.87
CA ASP A 435 -2.60 -23.58 14.18
C ASP A 435 -2.74 -22.58 15.36
N GLY A 436 -2.90 -21.30 15.07
CA GLY A 436 -2.99 -20.21 16.04
C GLY A 436 -1.63 -19.63 16.47
N ALA A 437 -0.52 -20.15 15.97
CA ALA A 437 0.79 -19.54 16.18
C ALA A 437 0.97 -18.29 15.31
N GLU A 438 1.89 -17.41 15.71
CA GLU A 438 2.19 -16.18 14.98
C GLU A 438 3.51 -16.29 14.21
N MET A 439 3.56 -15.57 13.09
CA MET A 439 4.77 -15.31 12.30
C MET A 439 5.12 -13.84 12.42
N LEU A 440 6.41 -13.54 12.54
CA LEU A 440 6.94 -12.19 12.46
C LEU A 440 7.35 -11.86 11.03
N ALA A 441 7.57 -10.58 10.73
CA ALA A 441 8.06 -10.18 9.41
C ALA A 441 9.30 -10.99 8.97
N GLY A 442 9.29 -11.46 7.72
CA GLY A 442 10.35 -12.25 7.11
C GLY A 442 10.32 -13.74 7.49
N ASP A 443 9.45 -14.17 8.40
CA ASP A 443 9.25 -15.59 8.65
C ASP A 443 8.56 -16.24 7.46
N ILE A 444 8.95 -17.49 7.17
CA ILE A 444 8.36 -18.32 6.13
C ILE A 444 7.79 -19.59 6.79
N ALA A 445 6.58 -19.96 6.40
CA ALA A 445 5.93 -21.19 6.82
C ALA A 445 5.40 -21.95 5.61
N THR A 446 5.66 -23.25 5.57
CA THR A 446 5.00 -24.17 4.65
C THR A 446 3.76 -24.71 5.36
N VAL A 447 2.62 -24.63 4.71
CA VAL A 447 1.34 -25.07 5.24
C VAL A 447 0.74 -26.12 4.32
N THR A 448 0.38 -27.25 4.92
CA THR A 448 -0.25 -28.38 4.25
C THR A 448 -1.63 -28.65 4.82
N ASP A 449 -2.42 -29.47 4.11
CA ASP A 449 -3.79 -29.84 4.51
C ASP A 449 -3.87 -30.52 5.89
N GLN A 450 -2.75 -31.05 6.40
CA GLN A 450 -2.67 -31.70 7.71
C GLN A 450 -2.46 -30.72 8.87
N ASP A 451 -2.00 -29.50 8.58
CA ASP A 451 -1.65 -28.50 9.59
C ASP A 451 -2.88 -27.69 10.06
N SER A 452 -4.01 -27.80 9.34
CA SER A 452 -5.25 -27.09 9.66
C SER A 452 -6.32 -28.04 10.19
N ALA A 453 -6.89 -27.74 11.36
CA ALA A 453 -7.96 -28.55 11.96
C ALA A 453 -9.24 -28.61 11.10
N ALA A 454 -9.47 -27.61 10.24
CA ALA A 454 -10.52 -27.57 9.24
C ALA A 454 -10.13 -26.66 8.06
N PRO A 455 -10.54 -26.98 6.81
CA PRO A 455 -10.26 -26.12 5.66
C PRO A 455 -11.06 -24.81 5.76
N THR A 456 -10.45 -23.70 5.34
CA THR A 456 -11.06 -22.37 5.33
C THR A 456 -11.21 -21.85 3.90
N ALA A 457 -12.14 -20.93 3.67
CA ALA A 457 -12.40 -20.39 2.34
C ALA A 457 -12.56 -18.86 2.38
N ASP A 458 -11.92 -18.20 1.41
CA ASP A 458 -11.99 -16.76 1.21
C ASP A 458 -12.59 -16.49 -0.18
N VAL A 459 -13.77 -15.88 -0.21
CA VAL A 459 -14.52 -15.62 -1.45
C VAL A 459 -14.62 -14.12 -1.70
N VAL A 460 -14.15 -13.66 -2.85
CA VAL A 460 -14.19 -12.24 -3.24
C VAL A 460 -15.17 -12.06 -4.39
N PHE A 461 -16.22 -11.26 -4.19
CA PHE A 461 -17.09 -10.80 -5.25
C PHE A 461 -16.52 -9.51 -5.86
N VAL A 462 -16.15 -9.54 -7.13
CA VAL A 462 -15.66 -8.38 -7.88
C VAL A 462 -16.79 -7.92 -8.79
N VAL A 463 -17.45 -6.82 -8.45
CA VAL A 463 -18.75 -6.45 -9.02
C VAL A 463 -18.66 -5.14 -9.79
N GLU A 464 -18.93 -5.23 -11.09
CA GLU A 464 -19.06 -4.07 -11.96
C GLU A 464 -20.39 -3.34 -11.71
N ARG A 465 -20.31 -2.03 -11.48
CA ARG A 465 -21.43 -1.16 -11.09
C ARG A 465 -22.15 -0.55 -12.29
N LYS A 466 -22.31 -1.32 -13.37
CA LYS A 466 -23.00 -0.90 -14.60
C LYS A 466 -24.46 -1.32 -14.64
N LEU A 467 -25.25 -0.67 -15.49
CA LEU A 467 -26.70 -0.88 -15.60
C LEU A 467 -27.10 -2.34 -15.89
N CYS A 468 -26.27 -3.07 -16.64
CA CYS A 468 -26.40 -4.51 -16.92
C CYS A 468 -26.57 -5.35 -15.63
N ASN A 469 -25.87 -4.98 -14.56
CA ASN A 469 -25.81 -5.73 -13.30
C ASN A 469 -26.87 -5.29 -12.28
N LYS A 470 -27.69 -4.28 -12.59
CA LYS A 470 -28.74 -3.76 -11.68
C LYS A 470 -29.64 -4.86 -11.10
N ASN A 471 -29.99 -5.84 -11.93
CA ASN A 471 -30.84 -6.96 -11.50
C ASN A 471 -30.02 -8.17 -10.99
N VAL A 472 -28.71 -8.22 -11.29
CA VAL A 472 -27.80 -9.28 -10.85
C VAL A 472 -27.44 -9.08 -9.37
N ILE A 473 -27.08 -7.86 -8.98
CA ILE A 473 -26.60 -7.51 -7.62
C ILE A 473 -27.52 -8.03 -6.51
N PRO A 474 -28.86 -7.81 -6.55
CA PRO A 474 -29.76 -8.31 -5.50
C PRO A 474 -29.83 -9.84 -5.39
N ASN A 475 -29.41 -10.58 -6.43
CA ASN A 475 -29.38 -12.04 -6.43
C ASN A 475 -28.03 -12.61 -5.94
N LEU A 476 -26.98 -11.79 -5.83
CA LEU A 476 -25.66 -12.25 -5.38
C LEU A 476 -25.68 -12.81 -3.96
N ILE A 477 -26.55 -12.29 -3.08
CA ILE A 477 -26.71 -12.86 -1.74
C ILE A 477 -27.21 -14.31 -1.77
N ARG A 478 -28.09 -14.67 -2.72
CA ARG A 478 -28.58 -16.05 -2.86
C ARG A 478 -27.49 -16.97 -3.40
N LEU A 479 -26.64 -16.45 -4.28
CA LEU A 479 -25.46 -17.17 -4.75
C LEU A 479 -24.46 -17.40 -3.61
N ALA A 480 -24.16 -16.38 -2.81
CA ALA A 480 -23.30 -16.51 -1.63
C ALA A 480 -23.86 -17.55 -0.64
N GLN A 481 -25.18 -17.56 -0.40
CA GLN A 481 -25.86 -18.56 0.44
C GLN A 481 -25.70 -19.98 -0.11
N GLY A 482 -25.87 -20.15 -1.42
CA GLY A 482 -25.63 -21.44 -2.07
C GLY A 482 -24.18 -21.88 -1.94
N ILE A 483 -23.21 -20.97 -2.08
CA ILE A 483 -21.78 -21.26 -1.93
C ILE A 483 -21.47 -21.69 -0.48
N GLU A 484 -21.96 -20.96 0.52
CA GLU A 484 -21.81 -21.29 1.95
C GLU A 484 -22.32 -22.71 2.25
N GLU A 485 -23.54 -23.05 1.78
CA GLU A 485 -24.12 -24.37 1.96
C GLU A 485 -23.27 -25.49 1.33
N ARG A 486 -22.66 -25.23 0.17
CA ARG A 486 -21.82 -26.20 -0.55
C ARG A 486 -20.42 -26.33 0.06
N TYR A 487 -19.87 -25.25 0.60
CA TYR A 487 -18.64 -25.29 1.37
C TYR A 487 -18.81 -26.03 2.69
N ALA A 488 -19.88 -25.73 3.44
CA ALA A 488 -20.21 -26.46 4.67
C ALA A 488 -20.38 -27.96 4.42
N ALA A 489 -21.04 -28.35 3.32
CA ALA A 489 -21.18 -29.76 2.93
C ALA A 489 -19.84 -30.46 2.57
N ARG A 490 -18.79 -29.68 2.28
CA ARG A 490 -17.43 -30.16 1.99
C ARG A 490 -16.47 -30.01 3.18
N GLY A 491 -16.98 -29.60 4.35
CA GLY A 491 -16.19 -29.48 5.58
C GLY A 491 -15.51 -28.12 5.80
N PHE A 492 -15.79 -27.12 4.96
CA PHE A 492 -15.33 -25.76 5.21
C PHE A 492 -16.21 -25.12 6.29
N LEU A 493 -15.64 -24.91 7.48
CA LEU A 493 -16.38 -24.43 8.65
C LEU A 493 -16.28 -22.92 8.84
N ASP A 494 -15.29 -22.28 8.21
CA ASP A 494 -15.02 -20.86 8.33
C ASP A 494 -14.81 -20.24 6.94
N THR A 495 -15.92 -19.80 6.35
CA THR A 495 -15.97 -19.08 5.08
C THR A 495 -16.21 -17.60 5.33
N ARG A 496 -15.38 -16.75 4.73
CA ARG A 496 -15.55 -15.29 4.78
C ARG A 496 -15.57 -14.70 3.38
N TYR A 497 -16.20 -13.54 3.27
CA TYR A 497 -16.49 -12.91 1.99
C TYR A 497 -16.06 -11.46 1.95
N ALA A 498 -15.53 -11.03 0.82
CA ALA A 498 -15.25 -9.63 0.51
C ALA A 498 -16.01 -9.19 -0.76
N VAL A 499 -16.23 -7.88 -0.87
CA VAL A 499 -16.84 -7.26 -2.06
C VAL A 499 -15.93 -6.15 -2.56
N VAL A 500 -15.62 -6.18 -3.85
CA VAL A 500 -14.90 -5.14 -4.58
C VAL A 500 -15.84 -4.54 -5.60
N GLY A 501 -16.02 -3.22 -5.57
CA GLY A 501 -16.81 -2.48 -6.56
C GLY A 501 -15.91 -1.77 -7.56
N PHE A 502 -16.35 -1.66 -8.82
CA PHE A 502 -15.67 -0.86 -9.86
C PHE A 502 -16.65 -0.43 -10.96
N GLY A 503 -16.27 0.50 -11.83
CA GLY A 503 -17.08 0.91 -12.99
C GLY A 503 -18.30 1.76 -12.65
N GLY A 504 -18.33 2.37 -11.47
CA GLY A 504 -19.33 3.36 -11.07
C GLY A 504 -18.89 4.79 -11.43
N ASP A 505 -19.57 5.80 -10.87
CA ASP A 505 -19.26 7.21 -11.14
C ASP A 505 -18.25 7.80 -10.13
N GLY A 506 -17.40 8.73 -10.58
CA GLY A 506 -16.50 9.48 -9.70
C GLY A 506 -15.48 8.59 -9.01
N PHE A 507 -15.46 8.59 -7.67
CA PHE A 507 -14.57 7.72 -6.89
C PHE A 507 -14.82 6.23 -7.18
N TYR A 508 -16.04 5.87 -7.55
CA TYR A 508 -16.46 4.48 -7.75
C TYR A 508 -16.03 3.88 -9.10
N GLU A 509 -15.41 4.67 -9.97
CA GLU A 509 -14.87 4.23 -11.25
C GLU A 509 -13.75 3.20 -11.04
N ARG A 510 -12.80 3.53 -10.16
CA ARG A 510 -11.66 2.68 -9.83
C ARG A 510 -12.07 1.53 -8.91
N PRO A 511 -11.38 0.38 -8.97
CA PRO A 511 -11.60 -0.72 -8.03
C PRO A 511 -11.40 -0.28 -6.57
N HIS A 512 -12.34 -0.63 -5.71
CA HIS A 512 -12.30 -0.32 -4.29
C HIS A 512 -12.99 -1.42 -3.47
N VAL A 513 -12.54 -1.61 -2.23
CA VAL A 513 -13.26 -2.45 -1.26
C VAL A 513 -14.60 -1.80 -0.91
N VAL A 514 -15.65 -2.61 -0.87
CA VAL A 514 -16.93 -2.26 -0.26
C VAL A 514 -17.03 -2.95 1.09
N THR A 515 -17.12 -2.17 2.17
CA THR A 515 -17.16 -2.75 3.51
C THR A 515 -18.49 -3.47 3.78
N ALA A 516 -18.43 -4.44 4.69
CA ALA A 516 -19.58 -5.13 5.23
C ALA A 516 -19.44 -5.18 6.74
N ASP A 517 -20.29 -4.46 7.46
CA ASP A 517 -20.11 -4.25 8.91
C ASP A 517 -18.79 -3.60 9.30
N GLY A 518 -18.35 -2.65 8.46
CA GLY A 518 -17.06 -1.99 8.60
C GLY A 518 -15.89 -2.86 8.19
N GLN A 519 -16.05 -4.17 7.95
CA GLN A 519 -14.99 -5.12 7.62
C GLN A 519 -14.77 -5.29 6.11
N ILE A 520 -13.53 -5.61 5.71
CA ILE A 520 -13.20 -5.99 4.32
C ILE A 520 -13.68 -7.41 4.02
N PHE A 521 -13.28 -8.36 4.87
CA PHE A 521 -13.81 -9.72 4.89
C PHE A 521 -14.82 -9.87 6.02
N SER A 522 -15.98 -10.42 5.71
CA SER A 522 -17.10 -10.53 6.66
C SER A 522 -17.85 -11.85 6.52
N SER A 523 -18.70 -12.14 7.50
CA SER A 523 -19.63 -13.27 7.41
C SER A 523 -20.73 -13.01 6.37
N ILE A 524 -21.32 -14.08 5.85
CA ILE A 524 -22.44 -14.02 4.89
C ILE A 524 -23.59 -13.08 5.31
N ARG A 525 -23.84 -12.92 6.62
CA ARG A 525 -24.93 -12.05 7.12
C ARG A 525 -24.67 -10.57 6.83
N ALA A 526 -23.41 -10.15 6.84
CA ALA A 526 -23.04 -8.75 6.62
C ALA A 526 -23.06 -8.36 5.13
N LEU A 527 -22.93 -9.31 4.20
CA LEU A 527 -22.90 -9.06 2.74
C LEU A 527 -24.15 -8.36 2.22
N VAL A 528 -25.30 -8.53 2.88
CA VAL A 528 -26.54 -7.85 2.48
C VAL A 528 -26.36 -6.34 2.45
N SER A 529 -25.63 -5.80 3.43
CA SER A 529 -25.34 -4.36 3.50
C SER A 529 -24.36 -3.91 2.41
N ALA A 530 -23.30 -4.69 2.14
CA ALA A 530 -22.34 -4.39 1.09
C ALA A 530 -22.94 -4.45 -0.31
N PHE A 531 -23.72 -5.48 -0.64
CA PHE A 531 -24.41 -5.52 -1.93
C PHE A 531 -25.47 -4.42 -2.05
N GLY A 532 -26.10 -4.02 -0.94
CA GLY A 532 -27.06 -2.93 -0.91
C GLY A 532 -26.45 -1.54 -1.11
N SER A 533 -25.17 -1.34 -0.78
CA SER A 533 -24.48 -0.07 -0.97
C SER A 533 -23.89 0.12 -2.37
N LEU A 534 -23.84 -0.93 -3.19
CA LEU A 534 -23.42 -0.85 -4.59
C LEU A 534 -24.44 -0.08 -5.44
N THR A 535 -24.20 1.21 -5.67
CA THR A 535 -25.00 2.02 -6.61
C THR A 535 -24.50 1.84 -8.04
N ILE A 536 -25.42 1.79 -8.99
CA ILE A 536 -25.11 1.73 -10.42
C ILE A 536 -24.66 3.11 -10.92
N GLY A 537 -23.63 3.14 -11.77
CA GLY A 537 -23.14 4.31 -12.49
C GLY A 537 -22.83 4.01 -13.95
N ASP A 538 -22.21 4.96 -14.62
CA ASP A 538 -21.77 4.89 -16.02
C ASP A 538 -20.31 5.33 -16.26
N GLY A 539 -19.49 5.48 -15.21
CA GLY A 539 -18.05 5.75 -15.34
C GLY A 539 -17.25 4.65 -16.06
N GLU A 540 -15.99 4.92 -16.39
CA GLU A 540 -15.15 3.95 -17.10
C GLU A 540 -14.95 2.65 -16.30
N SER A 541 -14.77 1.54 -17.00
CA SER A 541 -14.71 0.22 -16.39
C SER A 541 -13.52 -0.56 -16.91
N ASP A 542 -12.66 -0.99 -15.99
CA ASP A 542 -11.52 -1.86 -16.26
C ASP A 542 -11.63 -3.13 -15.40
N PRO A 543 -12.22 -4.21 -15.93
CA PRO A 543 -12.34 -5.47 -15.20
C PRO A 543 -10.99 -6.11 -14.86
N LEU A 544 -9.92 -5.89 -15.66
CA LEU A 544 -8.60 -6.46 -15.39
C LEU A 544 -7.96 -5.77 -14.18
N ALA A 545 -8.04 -4.44 -14.12
CA ALA A 545 -7.62 -3.68 -12.94
C ALA A 545 -8.40 -4.12 -11.69
N ALA A 546 -9.69 -4.41 -11.82
CA ALA A 546 -10.52 -4.90 -10.72
C ALA A 546 -10.09 -6.27 -10.20
N VAL A 547 -9.74 -7.20 -11.10
CA VAL A 547 -9.19 -8.52 -10.72
C VAL A 547 -7.81 -8.37 -10.07
N ALA A 548 -6.94 -7.51 -10.62
CA ALA A 548 -5.63 -7.23 -10.04
C ALA A 548 -5.75 -6.67 -8.61
N TYR A 549 -6.65 -5.70 -8.40
CA TYR A 549 -6.92 -5.12 -7.09
C TYR A 549 -7.47 -6.16 -6.10
N ALA A 550 -8.43 -6.99 -6.54
CA ALA A 550 -8.97 -8.07 -5.71
C ALA A 550 -7.89 -9.07 -5.27
N GLY A 551 -6.88 -9.31 -6.13
CA GLY A 551 -5.72 -10.14 -5.82
C GLY A 551 -4.79 -9.58 -4.75
N GLN A 552 -4.89 -8.29 -4.40
CA GLN A 552 -4.08 -7.67 -3.36
C GLN A 552 -4.72 -7.74 -1.97
N LEU A 553 -5.97 -8.17 -1.86
CA LEU A 553 -6.68 -8.26 -0.57
C LEU A 553 -6.00 -9.24 0.40
N PRO A 554 -6.10 -9.01 1.72
CA PRO A 554 -5.47 -9.84 2.74
C PRO A 554 -6.17 -11.20 2.89
N ILE A 555 -5.61 -12.22 2.25
CA ILE A 555 -6.11 -13.60 2.29
C ILE A 555 -5.44 -14.40 3.43
N ARG A 556 -6.19 -15.29 4.07
CA ARG A 556 -5.68 -16.19 5.12
C ARG A 556 -4.74 -17.24 4.55
N MET A 557 -3.72 -17.61 5.32
CA MET A 557 -2.94 -18.83 5.08
C MET A 557 -3.86 -20.05 5.04
N ALA A 558 -3.54 -21.04 4.20
CA ALA A 558 -4.27 -22.30 4.04
C ALA A 558 -5.75 -22.15 3.64
N SER A 559 -6.16 -20.99 3.14
CA SER A 559 -7.53 -20.77 2.68
C SER A 559 -7.65 -21.04 1.19
N ALA A 560 -8.77 -21.65 0.80
CA ALA A 560 -9.14 -21.77 -0.59
C ALA A 560 -9.63 -20.41 -1.12
N GLN A 561 -8.96 -19.91 -2.16
CA GLN A 561 -9.20 -18.56 -2.69
C GLN A 561 -10.10 -18.61 -3.91
N THR A 562 -11.23 -17.90 -3.87
CA THR A 562 -12.19 -17.84 -4.97
C THR A 562 -12.52 -16.40 -5.31
N MET A 563 -12.44 -16.04 -6.58
CA MET A 563 -12.93 -14.76 -7.09
C MET A 563 -14.14 -14.98 -8.00
N ILE A 564 -15.17 -14.15 -7.84
CA ILE A 564 -16.35 -14.14 -8.70
C ILE A 564 -16.45 -12.76 -9.33
N LEU A 565 -16.02 -12.66 -10.58
CA LEU A 565 -16.10 -11.44 -11.38
C LEU A 565 -17.47 -11.33 -12.02
N VAL A 566 -18.25 -10.34 -11.61
CA VAL A 566 -19.55 -9.98 -12.18
C VAL A 566 -19.34 -8.79 -13.11
N LYS A 567 -19.39 -9.03 -14.42
CA LYS A 567 -19.07 -8.02 -15.44
C LYS A 567 -20.07 -8.05 -16.59
N CYS A 568 -20.09 -6.96 -17.34
CA CYS A 568 -20.63 -6.86 -18.70
C CYS A 568 -19.70 -6.07 -19.64
N THR A 569 -18.72 -5.33 -19.12
CA THR A 569 -17.69 -4.72 -19.96
C THR A 569 -16.72 -5.80 -20.46
N THR A 570 -16.35 -5.72 -21.75
CA THR A 570 -15.36 -6.63 -22.33
C THR A 570 -13.98 -6.35 -21.74
N CYS A 571 -13.27 -7.38 -21.26
CA CYS A 571 -11.90 -7.20 -20.81
C CYS A 571 -10.98 -6.95 -22.00
N LYS A 572 -10.34 -5.78 -22.00
CA LYS A 572 -9.31 -5.39 -22.96
C LYS A 572 -8.04 -5.08 -22.17
N PRO A 573 -6.88 -5.64 -22.51
CA PRO A 573 -5.63 -5.17 -21.95
C PRO A 573 -5.45 -3.72 -22.39
N ASN A 574 -5.02 -2.86 -21.47
CA ASN A 574 -4.48 -1.56 -21.83
C ASN A 574 -3.22 -1.76 -22.70
N ASP A 575 -2.67 -0.70 -23.31
CA ASP A 575 -1.49 -0.80 -24.19
C ASP A 575 -0.26 -1.49 -23.52
N ASP A 576 -0.28 -1.64 -22.19
CA ASP A 576 0.69 -2.39 -21.41
C ASP A 576 0.30 -3.87 -21.23
N SER A 577 0.85 -4.74 -22.09
CA SER A 577 0.65 -6.19 -22.05
C SER A 577 1.16 -6.88 -20.76
N SER A 578 1.93 -6.18 -19.91
CA SER A 578 2.49 -6.72 -18.67
C SER A 578 1.42 -7.08 -17.63
N MET A 579 0.38 -6.24 -17.49
CA MET A 579 -0.66 -6.41 -16.47
C MET A 579 -1.40 -7.75 -16.59
N TYR A 580 -1.66 -8.21 -17.83
CA TYR A 580 -2.31 -9.50 -18.05
C TYR A 580 -1.44 -10.67 -17.55
N ALA A 581 -0.14 -10.63 -17.83
CA ALA A 581 0.79 -11.66 -17.41
C ALA A 581 0.93 -11.71 -15.89
N ASP A 582 0.91 -10.54 -15.23
CA ASP A 582 0.98 -10.44 -13.77
C ASP A 582 -0.29 -10.96 -13.10
N ILE A 583 -1.48 -10.65 -13.64
CA ILE A 583 -2.73 -11.23 -13.16
C ILE A 583 -2.72 -12.75 -13.34
N TYR A 584 -2.30 -13.25 -14.50
CA TYR A 584 -2.21 -14.68 -14.75
C TYR A 584 -1.30 -15.39 -13.75
N ARG A 585 -0.08 -14.86 -13.52
CA ARG A 585 0.86 -15.38 -12.52
C ARG A 585 0.25 -15.35 -11.13
N MET A 586 -0.35 -14.23 -10.75
CA MET A 586 -0.99 -14.07 -9.45
C MET A 586 -2.11 -15.10 -9.22
N LEU A 587 -2.96 -15.37 -10.22
CA LEU A 587 -4.00 -16.41 -10.11
C LEU A 587 -3.41 -17.82 -9.97
N ILE A 588 -2.41 -18.15 -10.79
CA ILE A 588 -1.84 -19.51 -10.84
C ILE A 588 -0.95 -19.80 -9.64
N ASP A 589 -0.03 -18.89 -9.32
CA ASP A 589 0.95 -19.05 -8.23
C ASP A 589 0.28 -19.00 -6.86
N ARG A 590 -0.76 -18.19 -6.68
CA ARG A 590 -1.52 -18.14 -5.41
C ARG A 590 -2.66 -19.15 -5.33
N GLY A 591 -2.95 -19.85 -6.43
CA GLY A 591 -4.05 -20.82 -6.50
C GLY A 591 -5.44 -20.19 -6.36
N VAL A 592 -5.64 -19.01 -6.93
CA VAL A 592 -6.93 -18.32 -6.96
C VAL A 592 -7.76 -18.83 -8.11
N HIS A 593 -8.99 -19.26 -7.82
CA HIS A 593 -9.95 -19.67 -8.85
C HIS A 593 -10.84 -18.49 -9.28
N LEU A 594 -10.70 -18.03 -10.51
CA LEU A 594 -11.51 -16.94 -11.06
C LEU A 594 -12.74 -17.47 -11.80
N HIS A 595 -13.93 -17.25 -11.25
CA HIS A 595 -15.20 -17.50 -11.92
C HIS A 595 -15.75 -16.19 -12.49
N ILE A 596 -16.36 -16.25 -13.67
CA ILE A 596 -16.93 -15.08 -14.33
C ILE A 596 -18.43 -15.26 -14.44
N LEU A 597 -19.17 -14.21 -14.10
CA LEU A 597 -20.60 -14.08 -14.33
C LEU A 597 -20.80 -12.93 -15.32
N ASP A 598 -21.04 -13.30 -16.58
CA ASP A 598 -21.12 -12.38 -17.72
C ASP A 598 -22.58 -12.13 -18.13
N ASP A 599 -22.90 -11.02 -18.81
CA ASP A 599 -24.25 -10.74 -19.33
C ASP A 599 -24.52 -11.35 -20.70
N ASP A 600 -23.51 -11.95 -21.31
CA ASP A 600 -23.62 -12.74 -22.53
C ASP A 600 -24.17 -14.17 -22.32
N ASP A 601 -24.80 -14.71 -23.36
CA ASP A 601 -25.26 -16.11 -23.41
C ASP A 601 -24.38 -16.94 -24.35
N PHE A 602 -24.35 -18.26 -24.14
CA PHE A 602 -23.49 -19.16 -24.89
C PHE A 602 -24.03 -19.45 -26.29
N ASN A 603 -23.22 -19.15 -27.31
CA ASN A 603 -23.54 -19.45 -28.70
C ASN A 603 -22.98 -20.82 -29.10
N VAL A 604 -23.84 -21.70 -29.62
CA VAL A 604 -23.45 -23.03 -30.13
C VAL A 604 -23.28 -22.96 -31.65
N ARG A 605 -22.29 -23.66 -32.19
CA ARG A 605 -21.96 -23.67 -33.64
C ARG A 605 -23.12 -24.14 -34.53
N THR A 606 -24.08 -24.88 -33.99
CA THR A 606 -25.25 -25.39 -34.72
C THR A 606 -26.41 -24.39 -34.64
N ALA A 607 -27.05 -24.09 -35.78
CA ALA A 607 -28.15 -23.12 -35.87
C ALA A 607 -29.46 -23.57 -35.17
N SER A 608 -29.51 -24.81 -34.68
CA SER A 608 -30.64 -25.36 -33.94
C SER A 608 -30.60 -24.90 -32.48
N LYS A 609 -31.67 -24.26 -32.01
CA LYS A 609 -31.81 -23.88 -30.59
C LYS A 609 -31.55 -25.10 -29.70
N PRO A 610 -30.63 -25.04 -28.72
CA PRO A 610 -30.39 -26.16 -27.83
C PRO A 610 -31.70 -26.53 -27.12
N SER A 611 -31.96 -27.84 -27.00
CA SER A 611 -33.16 -28.33 -26.31
C SER A 611 -33.20 -27.82 -24.87
N LYS A 612 -34.37 -27.84 -24.22
CA LYS A 612 -34.51 -27.42 -22.81
C LYS A 612 -33.54 -28.14 -21.86
N SER A 613 -33.10 -29.35 -22.19
CA SER A 613 -32.13 -30.14 -21.41
C SER A 613 -30.67 -29.86 -21.77
N LYS A 614 -30.39 -29.18 -22.89
CA LYS A 614 -29.06 -28.73 -23.33
C LYS A 614 -28.82 -27.25 -23.01
N ARG A 615 -29.63 -26.69 -22.11
CA ARG A 615 -29.53 -25.27 -21.73
C ARG A 615 -28.29 -25.10 -20.86
N ILE A 616 -27.28 -24.44 -21.42
CA ILE A 616 -25.96 -24.25 -20.81
C ILE A 616 -26.07 -23.20 -19.71
N PHE A 617 -25.48 -23.50 -18.56
CA PHE A 617 -25.38 -22.61 -17.41
C PHE A 617 -23.98 -22.01 -17.29
N GLY A 618 -22.95 -22.82 -17.54
CA GLY A 618 -21.56 -22.37 -17.54
C GLY A 618 -20.63 -23.32 -18.27
N VAL A 619 -19.39 -22.88 -18.48
CA VAL A 619 -18.37 -23.56 -19.27
C VAL A 619 -17.03 -23.39 -18.58
N ASP A 620 -16.32 -24.48 -18.32
CA ASP A 620 -14.91 -24.46 -17.88
C ASP A 620 -13.99 -24.90 -19.03
N HIS A 621 -12.70 -25.18 -18.76
CA HIS A 621 -11.72 -25.49 -19.81
C HIS A 621 -12.00 -26.80 -20.57
N ARG A 622 -12.86 -27.68 -20.03
CA ARG A 622 -13.13 -29.01 -20.58
C ARG A 622 -14.61 -29.33 -20.74
N LEU A 623 -15.47 -28.77 -19.90
CA LEU A 623 -16.84 -29.22 -19.69
C LEU A 623 -17.84 -28.07 -19.82
N ALA A 624 -19.01 -28.38 -20.39
CA ALA A 624 -20.18 -27.52 -20.35
C ALA A 624 -21.15 -28.02 -19.28
N PHE A 625 -21.56 -27.13 -18.37
CA PHE A 625 -22.53 -27.41 -17.32
C PHE A 625 -23.92 -26.97 -17.74
N THR A 626 -24.92 -27.79 -17.43
CA THR A 626 -26.30 -27.65 -17.89
C THR A 626 -27.29 -27.88 -16.74
N VAL A 627 -28.58 -27.86 -17.08
CA VAL A 627 -29.68 -28.22 -16.16
C VAL A 627 -29.55 -29.64 -15.59
N LYS A 628 -28.85 -30.57 -16.26
CA LYS A 628 -28.68 -31.95 -15.80
C LYS A 628 -27.74 -32.06 -14.60
N ASP A 629 -26.81 -31.11 -14.47
CA ASP A 629 -25.72 -31.13 -13.49
C ASP A 629 -26.16 -30.79 -12.07
N VAL A 630 -27.44 -30.44 -11.88
CA VAL A 630 -28.07 -30.30 -10.55
C VAL A 630 -27.95 -31.57 -9.70
N LYS A 631 -27.81 -32.74 -10.33
CA LYS A 631 -27.63 -34.03 -9.64
C LYS A 631 -26.14 -34.32 -9.39
N ASP A 632 -25.39 -34.60 -10.46
CA ASP A 632 -24.09 -35.30 -10.35
C ASP A 632 -22.88 -34.50 -10.90
N MET A 633 -23.04 -33.22 -11.25
CA MET A 633 -21.95 -32.33 -11.73
C MET A 633 -20.96 -32.97 -12.73
N LEU A 634 -21.44 -33.81 -13.65
CA LEU A 634 -20.60 -34.56 -14.59
C LEU A 634 -20.07 -33.70 -15.74
N GLY A 635 -20.83 -32.68 -16.13
CA GLY A 635 -20.54 -31.86 -17.31
C GLY A 635 -20.69 -32.61 -18.64
N ASP A 636 -20.65 -31.86 -19.73
CA ASP A 636 -20.79 -32.37 -21.11
C ASP A 636 -19.63 -31.88 -21.98
N ALA A 637 -18.67 -32.76 -22.26
CA ALA A 637 -17.48 -32.45 -23.08
C ALA A 637 -17.80 -32.34 -24.58
N GLU A 638 -18.80 -33.08 -25.06
CA GLU A 638 -19.23 -33.02 -26.46
C GLU A 638 -19.89 -31.67 -26.73
N LEU A 639 -20.75 -31.22 -25.83
CA LEU A 639 -21.38 -29.91 -25.91
C LEU A 639 -20.34 -28.78 -25.78
N HIS A 640 -19.35 -28.92 -24.87
CA HIS A 640 -18.25 -27.97 -24.73
C HIS A 640 -17.55 -27.69 -26.08
N SER A 641 -17.21 -28.75 -26.83
CA SER A 641 -16.54 -28.62 -28.15
C SER A 641 -17.33 -27.82 -29.20
N GLN A 642 -18.65 -27.67 -29.01
CA GLN A 642 -19.56 -26.98 -29.92
C GLN A 642 -19.79 -25.51 -29.54
N ILE A 643 -19.34 -25.07 -28.37
CA ILE A 643 -19.54 -23.71 -27.87
C ILE A 643 -18.51 -22.76 -28.48
N ARG A 644 -18.93 -21.55 -28.84
CA ARG A 644 -18.04 -20.44 -29.17
C ARG A 644 -17.86 -19.59 -27.91
N LEU A 645 -16.66 -19.61 -27.34
CA LEU A 645 -16.30 -18.76 -26.22
C LEU A 645 -16.25 -17.28 -26.66
N PRO A 646 -16.65 -16.33 -25.80
CA PRO A 646 -16.51 -14.91 -26.06
C PRO A 646 -15.04 -14.51 -26.31
N LYS A 647 -14.83 -13.51 -27.19
CA LYS A 647 -13.51 -12.91 -27.41
C LYS A 647 -13.24 -11.85 -26.34
N ASP A 648 -12.86 -12.30 -25.15
CA ASP A 648 -12.66 -11.47 -23.97
C ASP A 648 -11.42 -11.98 -23.20
N PHE A 649 -10.53 -11.08 -22.78
CA PHE A 649 -9.27 -11.46 -22.14
C PHE A 649 -9.44 -12.04 -20.72
N CYS A 650 -10.53 -11.77 -20.02
CA CYS A 650 -10.78 -12.40 -18.72
C CYS A 650 -11.16 -13.88 -18.86
N VAL A 651 -11.75 -14.28 -19.99
CA VAL A 651 -12.22 -15.66 -20.18
C VAL A 651 -11.06 -16.67 -20.09
N PRO A 652 -9.94 -16.53 -20.80
CA PRO A 652 -8.78 -17.41 -20.61
C PRO A 652 -8.26 -17.43 -19.17
N LEU A 653 -8.20 -16.30 -18.47
CA LEU A 653 -7.77 -16.23 -17.07
C LEU A 653 -8.66 -17.11 -16.17
N ALA A 654 -9.98 -17.06 -16.36
CA ALA A 654 -10.92 -17.89 -15.63
C ALA A 654 -10.75 -19.38 -15.93
N LEU A 655 -10.59 -19.76 -17.20
CA LEU A 655 -10.48 -21.16 -17.60
C LEU A 655 -9.16 -21.80 -17.12
N GLU A 656 -8.04 -21.08 -17.25
CA GLU A 656 -6.72 -21.58 -16.84
C GLU A 656 -6.55 -21.63 -15.31
N SER A 657 -7.24 -20.75 -14.59
CA SER A 657 -7.29 -20.79 -13.12
C SER A 657 -8.27 -21.84 -12.56
N ASN A 658 -8.72 -22.81 -13.37
CA ASN A 658 -9.72 -23.83 -13.01
C ASN A 658 -11.08 -23.26 -12.57
N GLY A 659 -11.37 -22.03 -12.99
CA GLY A 659 -12.64 -21.36 -12.82
C GLY A 659 -13.65 -21.73 -13.91
N THR A 660 -14.75 -20.99 -13.95
CA THR A 660 -15.86 -21.26 -14.88
C THR A 660 -16.50 -19.96 -15.33
N LEU A 661 -16.82 -19.87 -16.62
CA LEU A 661 -17.61 -18.79 -17.20
C LEU A 661 -19.10 -19.15 -17.09
N PHE A 662 -19.91 -18.27 -16.49
CA PHE A 662 -21.35 -18.40 -16.32
C PHE A 662 -22.10 -17.25 -16.99
N SER A 663 -23.34 -17.51 -17.40
CA SER A 663 -24.23 -16.48 -17.95
C SER A 663 -25.23 -15.98 -16.89
N SER A 664 -25.11 -14.71 -16.53
CA SER A 664 -26.01 -14.03 -15.58
C SER A 664 -27.46 -13.99 -16.06
N MET A 665 -27.68 -14.06 -17.38
CA MET A 665 -29.01 -14.13 -17.99
C MET A 665 -29.86 -15.29 -17.45
N LYS A 666 -29.22 -16.37 -16.98
CA LYS A 666 -29.91 -17.53 -16.40
C LYS A 666 -30.53 -17.23 -15.02
N MET A 667 -30.09 -16.17 -14.33
CA MET A 667 -30.71 -15.69 -13.09
C MET A 667 -32.10 -15.08 -13.34
N PHE A 668 -32.37 -14.55 -14.53
CA PHE A 668 -33.64 -13.89 -14.85
C PHE A 668 -34.68 -14.80 -15.51
N GLU A 669 -34.34 -16.07 -15.68
CA GLU A 669 -35.29 -17.07 -16.13
C GLU A 669 -36.34 -17.42 -15.07
N LYS A 670 -37.30 -18.28 -15.42
CA LYS A 670 -38.36 -18.73 -14.49
C LYS A 670 -37.76 -19.21 -13.17
N ARG A 671 -38.45 -18.92 -12.05
CA ARG A 671 -38.00 -19.21 -10.67
C ARG A 671 -37.34 -20.59 -10.49
N ASN A 672 -37.93 -21.64 -11.06
CA ASN A 672 -37.40 -23.01 -10.97
C ASN A 672 -36.05 -23.19 -11.69
N LEU A 673 -35.82 -22.49 -12.80
CA LEU A 673 -34.56 -22.57 -13.51
C LEU A 673 -33.48 -21.72 -12.85
N ASN A 674 -33.81 -20.51 -12.40
CA ASN A 674 -32.90 -19.69 -11.59
C ASN A 674 -32.38 -20.49 -10.39
N LYS A 675 -33.28 -21.16 -9.63
CA LYS A 675 -32.86 -22.03 -8.51
C LYS A 675 -31.86 -23.12 -8.93
N LYS A 676 -32.07 -23.76 -10.09
CA LYS A 676 -31.14 -24.78 -10.62
C LYS A 676 -29.81 -24.18 -11.07
N PHE A 677 -29.84 -23.00 -11.68
CA PHE A 677 -28.65 -22.28 -12.10
C PHE A 677 -27.78 -21.92 -10.88
N LEU A 678 -28.37 -21.29 -9.86
CA LEU A 678 -27.66 -20.97 -8.62
C LEU A 678 -27.11 -22.21 -7.93
N ASP A 679 -27.84 -23.33 -7.94
CA ASP A 679 -27.37 -24.60 -7.39
C ASP A 679 -26.13 -25.15 -8.11
N VAL A 680 -26.17 -25.20 -9.45
CA VAL A 680 -25.05 -25.69 -10.27
C VAL A 680 -23.84 -24.78 -10.13
N MET A 681 -24.03 -23.46 -10.17
CA MET A 681 -22.95 -22.49 -10.00
C MET A 681 -22.29 -22.64 -8.63
N SER A 682 -23.08 -22.69 -7.55
CA SER A 682 -22.57 -22.83 -6.18
C SER A 682 -21.79 -24.14 -5.98
N ARG A 683 -22.29 -25.25 -6.56
CA ARG A 683 -21.58 -26.54 -6.54
C ARG A 683 -20.25 -26.45 -7.28
N ARG A 684 -20.24 -25.86 -8.48
CA ARG A 684 -19.02 -25.75 -9.30
C ARG A 684 -17.95 -24.91 -8.61
N VAL A 685 -18.35 -23.80 -7.98
CA VAL A 685 -17.46 -22.92 -7.20
C VAL A 685 -16.84 -23.71 -6.04
N ALA A 686 -17.64 -24.40 -5.24
CA ALA A 686 -17.15 -25.20 -4.13
C ALA A 686 -16.29 -26.40 -4.56
N MET A 687 -16.49 -26.93 -5.78
CA MET A 687 -15.69 -28.01 -6.36
C MET A 687 -14.32 -27.56 -6.88
N SER A 688 -14.19 -26.33 -7.38
CA SER A 688 -12.87 -25.80 -7.79
C SER A 688 -11.93 -25.63 -6.61
N SER A 689 -12.47 -25.32 -5.43
CA SER A 689 -11.72 -25.03 -4.23
C SER A 689 -11.21 -26.29 -3.54
N ALA A 690 -9.92 -26.56 -3.67
CA ALA A 690 -9.19 -27.49 -2.82
C ALA A 690 -8.04 -26.71 -2.16
N PRO A 691 -7.79 -26.88 -0.86
CA PRO A 691 -6.56 -26.38 -0.28
C PRO A 691 -5.40 -27.12 -0.96
N ASP A 692 -4.49 -26.35 -1.55
CA ASP A 692 -3.23 -26.85 -2.07
C ASP A 692 -2.15 -26.56 -1.02
N CYS A 693 -1.07 -27.34 -1.02
CA CYS A 693 0.14 -26.99 -0.26
C CYS A 693 0.56 -25.55 -0.59
N GLN A 694 0.76 -24.73 0.45
CA GLN A 694 1.16 -23.33 0.34
C GLN A 694 2.48 -23.06 1.06
N ILE A 695 3.28 -22.15 0.50
CA ILE A 695 4.42 -21.52 1.16
C ILE A 695 4.05 -20.07 1.38
N CYS A 696 4.02 -19.63 2.64
CA CYS A 696 3.60 -18.31 3.04
C CYS A 696 4.75 -17.55 3.70
N GLU A 697 4.93 -16.30 3.32
CA GLU A 697 5.84 -15.35 3.99
C GLU A 697 5.01 -14.27 4.70
N CYS A 698 5.41 -13.87 5.90
CA CYS A 698 4.82 -12.71 6.57
C CYS A 698 5.53 -11.43 6.13
N VAL A 699 4.81 -10.56 5.42
CA VAL A 699 5.34 -9.29 4.88
C VAL A 699 4.64 -8.11 5.54
N SER A 700 5.34 -6.97 5.63
CA SER A 700 4.73 -5.70 6.06
C SER A 700 4.07 -5.03 4.88
N LEU A 701 2.84 -4.56 5.06
CA LEU A 701 2.16 -3.67 4.10
C LEU A 701 2.60 -2.22 4.30
N ASP A 702 2.18 -1.34 3.39
CA ASP A 702 2.40 0.12 3.47
C ASP A 702 1.75 0.76 4.69
N ASP A 703 0.66 0.18 5.21
CA ASP A 703 0.03 0.59 6.48
C ASP A 703 0.79 0.04 7.71
N GLY A 704 1.86 -0.73 7.48
CA GLY A 704 2.72 -1.37 8.47
C GLY A 704 2.16 -2.66 9.06
N VAL A 705 0.97 -3.10 8.67
CA VAL A 705 0.35 -4.31 9.22
C VAL A 705 0.90 -5.55 8.52
N GLY A 706 1.02 -6.65 9.26
CA GLY A 706 1.45 -7.94 8.71
C GLY A 706 0.39 -8.59 7.82
N GLN A 707 0.81 -9.04 6.65
CA GLN A 707 0.01 -9.85 5.74
C GLN A 707 0.77 -11.11 5.33
N SER A 708 0.08 -12.24 5.32
CA SER A 708 0.62 -13.48 4.75
C SER A 708 0.53 -13.45 3.23
N LEU A 709 1.68 -13.52 2.56
CA LEU A 709 1.77 -13.70 1.13
C LEU A 709 2.05 -15.17 0.84
N CYS A 710 1.04 -15.89 0.34
CA CYS A 710 1.12 -17.32 0.07
C CYS A 710 1.20 -17.64 -1.42
N SER A 711 2.02 -18.61 -1.77
CA SER A 711 2.11 -19.23 -3.09
C SER A 711 2.02 -20.75 -2.97
N ARG A 712 1.70 -21.44 -4.07
CA ARG A 712 1.68 -22.90 -4.12
C ARG A 712 3.09 -23.48 -3.95
N CYS A 713 3.20 -24.59 -3.22
CA CYS A 713 4.49 -25.28 -3.04
C CYS A 713 5.13 -25.75 -4.34
N VAL A 714 4.31 -26.07 -5.34
CA VAL A 714 4.75 -26.43 -6.69
C VAL A 714 4.02 -25.51 -7.66
N SER A 715 4.72 -24.49 -8.18
CA SER A 715 4.20 -23.74 -9.32
C SER A 715 4.05 -24.70 -10.51
N PRO A 716 2.89 -24.74 -11.19
CA PRO A 716 2.75 -25.47 -12.44
C PRO A 716 3.84 -25.00 -13.42
N THR A 717 4.42 -25.91 -14.20
CA THR A 717 5.33 -25.50 -15.27
C THR A 717 4.58 -24.57 -16.21
N LEU A 718 4.94 -23.28 -16.17
CA LEU A 718 4.39 -22.27 -17.07
C LEU A 718 4.80 -22.69 -18.49
N GLY A 719 3.84 -23.17 -19.27
CA GLY A 719 4.00 -23.18 -20.72
C GLY A 719 4.29 -21.77 -21.22
N PRO A 720 4.89 -21.59 -22.41
CA PRO A 720 5.07 -20.26 -22.98
C PRO A 720 3.72 -19.53 -22.94
N VAL A 721 3.67 -18.39 -22.26
CA VAL A 721 2.51 -17.51 -22.21
C VAL A 721 2.22 -17.13 -23.65
N ARG A 722 1.31 -17.86 -24.29
CA ARG A 722 0.81 -17.50 -25.61
C ARG A 722 -0.10 -16.31 -25.36
N SER A 723 0.42 -15.10 -25.56
CA SER A 723 -0.45 -14.00 -25.99
C SER A 723 -1.28 -14.58 -27.14
N PRO A 724 -2.62 -14.52 -27.10
CA PRO A 724 -3.39 -15.01 -28.23
C PRO A 724 -2.87 -14.29 -29.47
N ASP A 725 -2.31 -15.05 -30.42
CA ASP A 725 -1.78 -14.53 -31.69
C ASP A 725 -2.95 -13.89 -32.44
N PHE A 726 -3.15 -12.59 -32.24
CA PHE A 726 -4.06 -11.79 -33.03
C PHE A 726 -3.21 -10.99 -34.00
N SER A 727 -3.13 -11.51 -35.24
CA SER A 727 -2.52 -10.77 -36.33
C SER A 727 -3.25 -9.42 -36.52
N PRO A 728 -2.53 -8.31 -36.75
CA PRO A 728 -3.13 -7.00 -37.02
C PRO A 728 -4.06 -6.96 -38.25
N SER A 729 -4.07 -8.00 -39.08
CA SER A 729 -4.83 -8.08 -40.34
C SER A 729 -6.33 -8.38 -40.19
N MET A 730 -6.88 -8.49 -38.96
CA MET A 730 -8.33 -8.62 -38.73
C MET A 730 -9.05 -7.31 -38.35
N TYR A 731 -8.34 -6.17 -38.36
CA TYR A 731 -8.93 -4.85 -38.19
C TYR A 731 -9.16 -4.17 -39.55
N GLU A 732 -10.05 -4.73 -40.36
CA GLU A 732 -10.86 -3.92 -41.27
C GLU A 732 -12.28 -3.94 -40.74
N GLU A 733 -12.71 -2.79 -40.20
CA GLU A 733 -14.13 -2.51 -39.97
C GLU A 733 -14.90 -2.74 -41.27
N SER A 734 -15.67 -3.81 -41.34
CA SER A 734 -16.80 -3.84 -42.27
C SER A 734 -17.87 -2.92 -41.70
N VAL A 735 -17.76 -1.63 -42.06
CA VAL A 735 -18.80 -0.62 -41.87
C VAL A 735 -20.02 -1.02 -42.71
N GLU A 736 -20.83 -1.97 -42.24
CA GLU A 736 -22.19 -2.10 -42.72
C GLU A 736 -23.02 -0.98 -42.10
N ARG A 737 -23.16 0.12 -42.85
CA ARG A 737 -24.14 1.18 -42.62
C ARG A 737 -25.54 0.55 -42.57
N LYS A 738 -26.02 0.16 -41.38
CA LYS A 738 -27.46 -0.01 -41.13
C LYS A 738 -28.11 1.37 -41.21
N THR A 739 -28.58 1.70 -42.41
CA THR A 739 -29.43 2.87 -42.66
C THR A 739 -30.70 2.72 -41.83
N TYR A 740 -30.83 3.60 -40.84
CA TYR A 740 -32.02 3.76 -40.01
C TYR A 740 -33.19 4.21 -40.90
N LYS A 741 -34.10 3.29 -41.25
CA LYS A 741 -35.36 3.66 -41.92
C LYS A 741 -36.24 4.42 -40.92
N ARG A 742 -36.48 5.71 -41.21
CA ARG A 742 -37.43 6.56 -40.49
C ARG A 742 -38.78 5.85 -40.29
N PRO A 743 -39.40 5.93 -39.10
CA PRO A 743 -40.76 5.43 -38.89
C PRO A 743 -41.74 6.24 -39.74
N LYS A 744 -42.64 5.54 -40.43
CA LYS A 744 -43.74 6.14 -41.20
C LYS A 744 -44.65 6.92 -40.23
N THR A 745 -44.75 8.22 -40.44
CA THR A 745 -45.77 9.08 -39.84
C THR A 745 -47.16 8.55 -40.21
N LYS A 746 -47.95 8.17 -39.20
CA LYS A 746 -49.40 7.95 -39.36
C LYS A 746 -50.04 9.29 -39.70
N LYS A 747 -50.64 9.41 -40.89
CA LYS A 747 -51.57 10.50 -41.22
C LYS A 747 -52.73 10.46 -40.22
N LEU A 748 -52.84 11.50 -39.39
CA LEU A 748 -54.06 11.82 -38.67
C LEU A 748 -55.16 12.13 -39.68
N ARG A 749 -56.22 11.35 -39.63
CA ARG A 749 -57.44 11.54 -40.41
C ARG A 749 -58.21 12.65 -39.70
N ALA A 750 -58.33 13.81 -40.34
CA ALA A 750 -59.22 14.87 -39.88
C ALA A 750 -60.66 14.33 -39.87
N GLN A 751 -61.25 14.22 -38.68
CA GLN A 751 -62.71 14.16 -38.52
C GLN A 751 -63.16 15.57 -38.17
N ASN A 752 -63.79 16.23 -39.15
CA ASN A 752 -64.67 17.35 -38.91
C ASN A 752 -65.86 16.89 -38.07
N LEU A 753 -66.20 17.62 -37.01
CA LEU A 753 -67.59 17.87 -36.62
C LEU A 753 -67.65 18.93 -35.51
N LYS A 754 -68.10 20.12 -35.94
CA LYS A 754 -68.89 21.17 -35.27
C LYS A 754 -68.36 21.83 -33.99
#